data_AF-A0A954FL86-F1
#
_entry.id   AF-A0A954FL86-F1
#
_cell.length_a   1.000
_cell.length_b   1.000
_cell.length_c   1.000
_cell.angle_alpha   90.00
_cell.angle_beta   90.00
_cell.angle_gamma   90.00
#
_symmetry.space_group_name_H-M   'P 1'
#
loop_
_entity.id
_entity.type
_entity.pdbx_description
1 polymer ?
#
loop_
_entity_poly.entity_id
_entity_poly.type
_entity_poly.pdbx_seq_one_letter_code
_entity_poly.pdbx_strand_id
1 'polypeptide(L)'
;MSNNEVHKTCVIARNSLRTAWNPRVMFVAFLCVAGLAQVSAADSAERPWRYTLKQPTTWLEQGYDDVRWQTGRGGFGTPDHSTGRVFTEWTSSDIWLRQVLPLKSIPSNAALYVQTPGRTEVFINGIMAARIERASETYAVVDLSPESKDALREGENIVAVHASAESASDGRTASCCLDVHLISADKVPTLNGFTIWDRIKSEYPMWLTIAVTVLVLIALAFEKPADMTFAGAIVLLSLCGVITAQEAFSGFVSGSLLMVAALFMVTAGLKETGVVDLIGAKVLGPARTELGGIIMLSGFALATSAFLNNTPIVAMMIPVVMSWCRRQHVAPSKLLIPLSFTTILGGCCSRIGTSTNLVVDGKMAEYGMVEMGFFEIGMAGLPCAAIGIVYMLTIGRKLLPERKELLEQLGESQREYLVEMVVTPACRLVGQSIEAAGLRRLPGLFLIEIDRRGSIIAPVSPDTVIEANDRLVFTGIVDTIVDLKKIPGLEPATESTDLAAKEQRRRRLCEVVVSRSSPLVGQTVREAQFRSHYNAAIVAIHRNGARLATKIGDVKLEAGDTLLMQTGANFVQAHRNNADFYLVSDVEGSQPLQHERWWVALAIFGMLLAIMFFGRSDTAMLGAFIAGGLMIVTRCMSAADGRQAMDWQVLIAIGASFGLGAALEKSGAALFLSTKLVAVTQPLGPYATLAAIYFVTMVMNELITNNGAAALAFPFCIRAAELTGCDSRPFVMAVALAASFAFASPVGYQTHMMVFGPGGYRFMDFVKVGVPLNLLLWVTCVLLIPMIWPF
;
A
#
# COMPACT_ATOMS: atom_id res chain seq x y z
N MET A 1 -44.68 5.01 -53.76
CA MET A 1 -43.98 3.77 -53.42
C MET A 1 -44.30 3.44 -51.97
N SER A 2 -45.38 2.69 -51.74
CA SER A 2 -45.66 2.04 -50.47
C SER A 2 -45.17 0.60 -50.58
N ASN A 3 -44.26 0.17 -49.71
CA ASN A 3 -43.99 -1.23 -49.40
C ASN A 3 -43.06 -1.25 -48.18
N ASN A 4 -43.67 -1.32 -47.00
CA ASN A 4 -43.04 -1.76 -45.76
C ASN A 4 -44.19 -2.32 -44.91
N GLU A 5 -44.77 -3.45 -45.36
CA GLU A 5 -45.71 -4.20 -44.54
C GLU A 5 -44.94 -5.12 -43.61
N VAL A 6 -45.06 -4.85 -42.32
CA VAL A 6 -44.51 -5.65 -41.22
C VAL A 6 -45.26 -6.97 -41.16
N HIS A 7 -44.61 -8.08 -41.52
CA HIS A 7 -45.17 -9.41 -41.29
C HIS A 7 -45.30 -9.68 -39.79
N LYS A 8 -46.55 -9.80 -39.31
CA LYS A 8 -46.88 -10.16 -37.93
C LYS A 8 -46.59 -11.64 -37.68
N THR A 9 -45.73 -11.96 -36.72
CA THR A 9 -45.48 -13.34 -36.29
C THR A 9 -45.54 -13.50 -34.76
N CYS A 10 -46.42 -14.43 -34.36
CA CYS A 10 -46.53 -15.20 -33.11
C CYS A 10 -46.64 -14.50 -31.74
N VAL A 11 -47.87 -14.59 -31.19
CA VAL A 11 -48.23 -14.43 -29.78
C VAL A 11 -47.86 -15.72 -29.03
N ILE A 12 -47.03 -15.64 -27.98
CA ILE A 12 -46.83 -16.75 -27.03
C ILE A 12 -47.21 -16.27 -25.62
N ALA A 13 -48.02 -17.09 -24.95
CA ALA A 13 -48.76 -16.80 -23.73
C ALA A 13 -47.87 -16.54 -22.50
N ARG A 14 -48.20 -15.46 -21.76
CA ARG A 14 -47.79 -15.21 -20.38
C ARG A 14 -48.34 -16.30 -19.46
N ASN A 15 -47.48 -16.98 -18.71
CA ASN A 15 -47.78 -17.36 -17.32
C ASN A 15 -46.55 -17.90 -16.57
N SER A 16 -46.40 -17.42 -15.32
CA SER A 16 -45.44 -17.86 -14.28
C SER A 16 -43.96 -17.51 -14.57
N LEU A 17 -43.19 -16.83 -13.71
CA LEU A 17 -42.91 -17.10 -12.30
C LEU A 17 -42.45 -15.82 -11.61
N ARG A 18 -43.19 -15.37 -10.59
CA ARG A 18 -42.87 -14.20 -9.76
C ARG A 18 -42.18 -14.56 -8.44
N THR A 19 -41.56 -15.74 -8.34
CA THR A 19 -41.09 -16.29 -7.07
C THR A 19 -39.85 -17.18 -7.27
N ALA A 20 -38.65 -16.63 -7.04
CA ALA A 20 -37.48 -17.39 -6.58
C ALA A 20 -36.27 -16.47 -6.30
N TRP A 21 -36.37 -15.60 -5.29
CA TRP A 21 -35.19 -15.02 -4.64
C TRP A 21 -34.86 -15.88 -3.42
N ASN A 22 -34.23 -17.04 -3.62
CA ASN A 22 -33.83 -17.93 -2.53
C ASN A 22 -32.30 -18.10 -2.51
N PRO A 23 -31.59 -17.62 -1.47
CA PRO A 23 -30.12 -17.61 -1.40
C PRO A 23 -29.47 -19.00 -1.46
N ARG A 24 -30.21 -20.07 -1.13
CA ARG A 24 -29.71 -21.45 -1.21
C ARG A 24 -29.56 -21.95 -2.67
N VAL A 25 -30.40 -21.47 -3.58
CA VAL A 25 -30.32 -21.82 -5.01
C VAL A 25 -29.14 -21.11 -5.67
N MET A 26 -28.85 -19.87 -5.26
CA MET A 26 -27.68 -19.11 -5.69
C MET A 26 -26.35 -19.78 -5.30
N PHE A 27 -26.24 -20.27 -4.06
CA PHE A 27 -24.99 -20.86 -3.56
C PHE A 27 -24.65 -22.21 -4.23
N VAL A 28 -25.67 -23.04 -4.50
CA VAL A 28 -25.50 -24.31 -5.21
C VAL A 28 -25.27 -24.08 -6.72
N ALA A 29 -25.92 -23.08 -7.32
CA ALA A 29 -25.65 -22.67 -8.70
C ALA A 29 -24.22 -22.12 -8.89
N PHE A 30 -23.69 -21.42 -7.89
CA PHE A 30 -22.33 -20.86 -7.90
C PHE A 30 -21.23 -21.93 -8.05
N LEU A 31 -21.41 -23.09 -7.40
CA LEU A 31 -20.47 -24.21 -7.47
C LEU A 31 -20.60 -25.00 -8.78
N CYS A 32 -21.79 -25.06 -9.39
CA CYS A 32 -21.98 -25.74 -10.68
C CYS A 32 -21.44 -24.95 -11.88
N VAL A 33 -21.39 -23.61 -11.81
CA VAL A 33 -20.86 -22.76 -12.91
C VAL A 33 -19.33 -22.85 -13.01
N ALA A 34 -18.62 -23.05 -11.89
CA ALA A 34 -17.18 -23.28 -11.88
C ALA A 34 -16.75 -24.56 -12.65
N GLY A 35 -17.68 -25.51 -12.86
CA GLY A 35 -17.45 -26.75 -13.61
C GLY A 35 -17.76 -26.69 -15.12
N LEU A 36 -18.21 -25.54 -15.65
CA LEU A 36 -18.63 -25.40 -17.06
C LEU A 36 -17.81 -24.35 -17.83
N ALA A 37 -16.60 -24.05 -17.38
CA ALA A 37 -15.63 -23.32 -18.21
C ALA A 37 -15.04 -24.28 -19.26
N GLN A 38 -15.24 -23.92 -20.53
CA GLN A 38 -14.82 -24.60 -21.78
C GLN A 38 -15.73 -25.72 -22.30
N VAL A 39 -16.77 -25.35 -23.06
CA VAL A 39 -16.92 -25.72 -24.49
C VAL A 39 -17.80 -24.67 -25.18
N SER A 40 -17.19 -23.80 -25.99
CA SER A 40 -17.77 -23.16 -27.18
C SER A 40 -16.62 -22.36 -27.79
N ALA A 41 -15.78 -23.00 -28.60
CA ALA A 41 -15.95 -23.11 -30.04
C ALA A 41 -16.19 -21.73 -30.67
N ALA A 42 -15.10 -21.14 -31.13
CA ALA A 42 -15.07 -20.00 -32.02
C ALA A 42 -16.01 -20.22 -33.21
N ASP A 43 -17.06 -19.38 -33.34
CA ASP A 43 -17.51 -18.84 -34.63
C ASP A 43 -18.66 -17.79 -34.53
N SER A 44 -18.72 -16.97 -33.47
CA SER A 44 -19.39 -15.65 -33.50
C SER A 44 -19.13 -14.89 -32.20
N ALA A 45 -17.96 -14.25 -32.08
CA ALA A 45 -17.76 -13.27 -31.01
C ALA A 45 -18.66 -12.06 -31.33
N GLU A 46 -19.76 -11.88 -30.58
CA GLU A 46 -20.52 -10.63 -30.59
C GLU A 46 -19.55 -9.49 -30.26
N ARG A 47 -19.21 -8.66 -31.26
CA ARG A 47 -18.33 -7.50 -31.05
C ARG A 47 -19.10 -6.41 -30.31
N PRO A 48 -18.49 -5.70 -29.35
CA PRO A 48 -19.17 -4.61 -28.65
C PRO A 48 -19.50 -3.47 -29.62
N TRP A 49 -20.66 -2.86 -29.41
CA TRP A 49 -21.06 -1.60 -30.03
C TRP A 49 -20.33 -0.44 -29.34
N ARG A 50 -19.94 0.57 -30.12
CA ARG A 50 -19.54 1.89 -29.60
C ARG A 50 -20.76 2.80 -29.60
N TYR A 51 -20.99 3.55 -28.54
CA TYR A 51 -22.16 4.42 -28.43
C TYR A 51 -21.91 5.76 -27.74
N THR A 52 -22.73 6.74 -28.10
CA THR A 52 -22.79 8.06 -27.45
C THR A 52 -24.25 8.48 -27.28
N LEU A 53 -24.50 9.28 -26.24
CA LEU A 53 -25.81 9.89 -25.97
C LEU A 53 -25.85 11.38 -26.35
N LYS A 54 -24.72 11.91 -26.81
CA LYS A 54 -24.62 13.28 -27.35
C LYS A 54 -24.48 13.21 -28.86
N GLN A 55 -25.23 14.05 -29.56
CA GLN A 55 -25.23 14.11 -31.02
C GLN A 55 -23.81 14.34 -31.56
N PRO A 56 -23.24 13.37 -32.30
CA PRO A 56 -21.89 13.50 -32.83
C PRO A 56 -21.90 14.18 -34.22
N THR A 57 -20.86 14.99 -34.50
CA THR A 57 -20.63 15.60 -35.82
C THR A 57 -19.85 14.63 -36.72
N THR A 58 -20.19 14.57 -38.01
CA THR A 58 -19.50 13.78 -39.06
C THR A 58 -19.29 12.27 -38.77
N TRP A 59 -20.08 11.71 -37.84
CA TRP A 59 -19.95 10.32 -37.37
C TRP A 59 -20.31 9.23 -38.38
N LEU A 60 -20.84 9.59 -39.55
CA LEU A 60 -21.14 8.67 -40.64
C LEU A 60 -19.92 8.38 -41.53
N GLU A 61 -18.86 9.17 -41.41
CA GLU A 61 -17.65 9.02 -42.21
C GLU A 61 -16.88 7.74 -41.83
N GLN A 62 -16.25 7.09 -42.82
CA GLN A 62 -15.51 5.85 -42.58
C GLN A 62 -14.29 6.05 -41.67
N GLY A 63 -13.63 7.20 -41.77
CA GLY A 63 -12.45 7.55 -40.95
C GLY A 63 -12.76 8.22 -39.61
N TYR A 64 -14.03 8.26 -39.18
CA TYR A 64 -14.41 8.86 -37.89
C TYR A 64 -13.81 8.07 -36.71
N ASP A 65 -13.14 8.79 -35.80
CA ASP A 65 -12.57 8.22 -34.58
C ASP A 65 -13.63 8.14 -33.47
N ASP A 66 -14.23 6.96 -33.31
CA ASP A 66 -15.17 6.62 -32.26
C ASP A 66 -14.50 5.98 -31.03
N VAL A 67 -13.16 6.03 -30.89
CA VAL A 67 -12.44 5.43 -29.75
C VAL A 67 -12.85 6.04 -28.41
N ARG A 68 -13.34 7.29 -28.41
CA ARG A 68 -13.81 7.99 -27.20
C ARG A 68 -15.26 7.65 -26.82
N TRP A 69 -15.97 6.89 -27.65
CA TRP A 69 -17.35 6.50 -27.35
C TRP A 69 -17.40 5.36 -26.34
N GLN A 70 -18.51 5.25 -25.61
CA GLN A 70 -18.73 4.18 -24.64
C GLN A 70 -18.84 2.85 -25.37
N THR A 71 -18.47 1.73 -24.73
CA THR A 71 -18.61 0.39 -25.31
C THR A 71 -19.71 -0.38 -24.59
N GLY A 72 -20.56 -1.07 -25.35
CA GLY A 72 -21.71 -1.82 -24.84
C GLY A 72 -21.97 -3.06 -25.66
N ARG A 73 -22.60 -4.08 -25.06
CA ARG A 73 -23.11 -5.22 -25.82
C ARG A 73 -24.45 -4.82 -26.48
N GLY A 74 -24.70 -5.35 -27.68
CA GLY A 74 -25.95 -5.11 -28.42
C GLY A 74 -27.16 -5.53 -27.58
N GLY A 75 -28.32 -4.94 -27.82
CA GLY A 75 -29.46 -4.99 -26.90
C GLY A 75 -29.43 -3.82 -25.90
N PHE A 76 -29.71 -2.62 -26.40
CA PHE A 76 -29.75 -1.39 -25.62
C PHE A 76 -31.16 -1.14 -25.10
N GLY A 77 -31.35 -0.75 -23.85
CA GLY A 77 -32.71 -0.46 -23.38
C GLY A 77 -32.94 -0.39 -21.88
N THR A 78 -34.21 -0.57 -21.48
CA THR A 78 -34.65 -0.58 -20.08
C THR A 78 -34.97 -2.00 -19.58
N PRO A 79 -34.71 -2.35 -18.30
CA PRO A 79 -34.80 -3.73 -17.79
C PRO A 79 -36.19 -4.40 -17.83
N ASP A 80 -37.25 -3.64 -18.08
CA ASP A 80 -38.66 -4.07 -17.93
C ASP A 80 -39.25 -4.78 -19.17
N HIS A 81 -38.46 -5.05 -20.22
CA HIS A 81 -39.01 -5.59 -21.48
C HIS A 81 -39.09 -7.13 -21.56
N SER A 82 -40.14 -7.60 -22.24
CA SER A 82 -40.55 -9.01 -22.43
C SER A 82 -39.56 -9.88 -23.23
N THR A 83 -38.58 -9.27 -23.91
CA THR A 83 -37.57 -9.98 -24.73
C THR A 83 -36.30 -10.34 -23.96
N GLY A 84 -36.05 -9.70 -22.81
CA GLY A 84 -34.92 -10.00 -21.91
C GLY A 84 -33.52 -9.68 -22.46
N ARG A 85 -33.39 -9.15 -23.67
CA ARG A 85 -32.12 -8.82 -24.34
C ARG A 85 -31.70 -7.36 -24.15
N VAL A 86 -31.65 -6.90 -22.90
CA VAL A 86 -31.02 -5.62 -22.57
C VAL A 86 -29.70 -5.91 -21.89
N PHE A 87 -28.61 -5.73 -22.63
CA PHE A 87 -27.24 -5.90 -22.14
C PHE A 87 -26.56 -4.57 -21.82
N THR A 88 -27.02 -3.49 -22.44
CA THR A 88 -26.55 -2.14 -22.14
C THR A 88 -27.74 -1.26 -21.77
N GLU A 89 -27.77 -0.76 -20.54
CA GLU A 89 -28.86 0.13 -20.10
C GLU A 89 -28.76 1.49 -20.79
N TRP A 90 -29.89 1.97 -21.30
CA TRP A 90 -30.02 3.27 -21.94
C TRP A 90 -31.38 3.88 -21.63
N THR A 91 -31.39 5.16 -21.23
CA THR A 91 -32.59 5.88 -20.76
C THR A 91 -32.75 7.28 -21.35
N SER A 92 -31.84 7.76 -22.21
CA SER A 92 -31.99 9.08 -22.86
C SER A 92 -32.97 9.02 -24.04
N SER A 93 -33.38 10.17 -24.56
CA SER A 93 -34.26 10.24 -25.74
C SER A 93 -33.57 9.69 -27.00
N ASP A 94 -32.27 9.93 -27.13
CA ASP A 94 -31.51 9.59 -28.33
C ASP A 94 -30.26 8.78 -28.00
N ILE A 95 -29.89 7.88 -28.90
CA ILE A 95 -28.66 7.08 -28.87
C ILE A 95 -28.07 6.95 -30.27
N TRP A 96 -26.74 7.06 -30.35
CA TRP A 96 -25.96 6.81 -31.56
C TRP A 96 -25.06 5.60 -31.31
N LEU A 97 -25.15 4.59 -32.18
CA LEU A 97 -24.36 3.37 -32.14
C LEU A 97 -23.48 3.26 -33.38
N ARG A 98 -22.29 2.68 -33.23
CA ARG A 98 -21.37 2.36 -34.32
C ARG A 98 -20.67 1.03 -34.06
N GLN A 99 -20.57 0.19 -35.09
CA GLN A 99 -19.91 -1.11 -35.00
C GLN A 99 -19.22 -1.44 -36.32
N VAL A 100 -18.01 -2.00 -36.23
CA VAL A 100 -17.30 -2.56 -37.38
C VAL A 100 -17.62 -4.04 -37.48
N LEU A 101 -18.37 -4.40 -38.53
CA LEU A 101 -18.84 -5.74 -38.83
C LEU A 101 -18.02 -6.35 -39.98
N PRO A 102 -17.18 -7.36 -39.70
CA PRO A 102 -16.47 -8.09 -40.75
C PRO A 102 -17.40 -9.13 -41.39
N LEU A 103 -17.56 -9.08 -42.71
CA LEU A 103 -18.32 -10.07 -43.49
C LEU A 103 -17.35 -11.01 -44.22
N LYS A 104 -17.45 -12.32 -43.97
CA LYS A 104 -16.69 -13.35 -44.71
C LYS A 104 -17.16 -13.45 -46.18
N SER A 105 -18.43 -13.18 -46.44
CA SER A 105 -19.09 -13.19 -47.75
C SER A 105 -20.36 -12.33 -47.68
N ILE A 106 -20.74 -11.66 -48.76
CA ILE A 106 -21.98 -10.86 -48.80
C ILE A 106 -23.20 -11.80 -48.82
N PRO A 107 -24.19 -11.62 -47.92
CA PRO A 107 -25.41 -12.43 -47.92
C PRO A 107 -26.22 -12.23 -49.21
N SER A 108 -26.73 -13.31 -49.81
CA SER A 108 -27.52 -13.28 -51.05
C SER A 108 -28.78 -12.42 -50.93
N ASN A 109 -29.37 -12.38 -49.73
CA ASN A 109 -30.57 -11.61 -49.43
C ASN A 109 -30.37 -10.82 -48.13
N ALA A 110 -29.45 -9.84 -48.17
CA ALA A 110 -29.09 -9.07 -46.99
C ALA A 110 -30.26 -8.20 -46.48
N ALA A 111 -30.59 -8.37 -45.20
CA ALA A 111 -31.64 -7.66 -44.48
C ALA A 111 -31.18 -7.32 -43.06
N LEU A 112 -31.84 -6.37 -42.43
CA LEU A 112 -31.64 -6.02 -41.03
C LEU A 112 -32.68 -6.73 -40.17
N TYR A 113 -32.26 -7.24 -39.02
CA TYR A 113 -33.12 -7.79 -38.00
C TYR A 113 -33.09 -6.85 -36.81
N VAL A 114 -34.16 -6.07 -36.66
CA VAL A 114 -34.17 -4.87 -35.80
C VAL A 114 -35.31 -4.92 -34.79
N GLN A 115 -34.97 -4.65 -33.54
CA GLN A 115 -35.92 -4.20 -32.51
C GLN A 115 -35.63 -2.72 -32.27
N THR A 116 -36.65 -1.87 -32.20
CA THR A 116 -36.47 -0.41 -32.10
C THR A 116 -37.46 0.25 -31.15
N PRO A 117 -37.02 1.27 -30.37
CA PRO A 117 -37.86 2.01 -29.43
C PRO A 117 -38.75 3.08 -30.09
N GLY A 118 -38.60 3.34 -31.39
CA GLY A 118 -39.19 4.51 -32.03
C GLY A 118 -38.57 4.80 -33.39
N ARG A 119 -38.29 6.08 -33.68
CA ARG A 119 -37.67 6.47 -34.95
C ARG A 119 -36.21 6.01 -34.97
N THR A 120 -35.86 5.10 -35.89
CA THR A 120 -34.50 4.57 -36.02
C THR A 120 -34.00 4.63 -37.45
N GLU A 121 -32.80 5.17 -37.62
CA GLU A 121 -32.09 5.30 -38.88
C GLU A 121 -30.83 4.44 -38.81
N VAL A 122 -30.72 3.48 -39.72
CA VAL A 122 -29.56 2.59 -39.84
C VAL A 122 -28.79 2.97 -41.10
N PHE A 123 -27.48 3.05 -40.98
CA PHE A 123 -26.54 3.36 -42.05
C PHE A 123 -25.51 2.25 -42.17
N ILE A 124 -25.15 1.90 -43.40
CA ILE A 124 -24.07 0.96 -43.71
C ILE A 124 -23.06 1.69 -44.59
N ASN A 125 -21.80 1.74 -44.14
CA ASN A 125 -20.71 2.41 -44.86
C ASN A 125 -21.00 3.88 -45.24
N GLY A 126 -21.82 4.56 -44.44
CA GLY A 126 -22.24 5.95 -44.66
C GLY A 126 -23.51 6.12 -45.52
N ILE A 127 -24.07 5.04 -46.07
CA ILE A 127 -25.29 5.05 -46.88
C ILE A 127 -26.49 4.65 -46.02
N MET A 128 -27.62 5.33 -46.18
CA MET A 128 -28.85 5.03 -45.44
C MET A 128 -29.39 3.66 -45.85
N ALA A 129 -29.35 2.72 -44.92
CA ALA A 129 -29.73 1.33 -45.09
C ALA A 129 -31.22 1.09 -44.83
N ALA A 130 -31.76 1.68 -43.76
CA ALA A 130 -33.17 1.60 -43.41
C ALA A 130 -33.59 2.79 -42.54
N ARG A 131 -34.86 3.20 -42.67
CA ARG A 131 -35.53 4.15 -41.78
C ARG A 131 -36.81 3.51 -41.25
N ILE A 132 -36.92 3.42 -39.94
CA ILE A 132 -38.07 2.88 -39.22
C ILE A 132 -38.70 4.03 -38.43
N GLU A 133 -39.99 4.30 -38.66
CA GLU A 133 -40.68 5.46 -38.07
C GLU A 133 -41.46 5.13 -36.80
N ARG A 134 -41.72 3.85 -36.52
CA ARG A 134 -42.56 3.40 -35.39
C ARG A 134 -41.81 2.42 -34.51
N ALA A 135 -42.05 2.50 -33.20
CA ALA A 135 -41.56 1.53 -32.23
C ALA A 135 -42.05 0.11 -32.56
N SER A 136 -41.20 -0.88 -32.31
CA SER A 136 -41.53 -2.30 -32.46
C SER A 136 -41.08 -3.08 -31.22
N GLU A 137 -42.04 -3.67 -30.51
CA GLU A 137 -41.78 -4.51 -29.33
C GLU A 137 -41.19 -5.88 -29.69
N THR A 138 -41.30 -6.29 -30.95
CA THR A 138 -40.75 -7.54 -31.49
C THR A 138 -39.71 -7.25 -32.56
N TYR A 139 -38.74 -8.15 -32.75
CA TYR A 139 -37.82 -8.02 -33.86
C TYR A 139 -38.56 -8.11 -35.20
N ALA A 140 -38.25 -7.18 -36.09
CA ALA A 140 -38.73 -7.15 -37.46
C ALA A 140 -37.55 -7.35 -38.43
N VAL A 141 -37.81 -8.06 -39.52
CA VAL A 141 -36.89 -8.11 -40.66
C VAL A 141 -37.19 -6.91 -41.55
N VAL A 142 -36.18 -6.08 -41.81
CA VAL A 142 -36.25 -4.87 -42.62
C VAL A 142 -35.28 -5.01 -43.77
N ASP A 143 -35.79 -4.96 -45.00
CA ASP A 143 -34.95 -5.04 -46.19
C ASP A 143 -34.04 -3.80 -46.30
N LEU A 144 -32.80 -4.04 -46.73
CA LEU A 144 -31.86 -2.96 -47.03
C LEU A 144 -32.28 -2.19 -48.29
N SER A 145 -32.02 -0.88 -48.30
CA SER A 145 -32.12 -0.06 -49.51
C SER A 145 -31.21 -0.61 -50.63
N PRO A 146 -31.59 -0.49 -51.91
CA PRO A 146 -30.77 -0.94 -53.04
C PRO A 146 -29.35 -0.37 -52.98
N GLU A 147 -29.21 0.91 -52.67
CA GLU A 147 -27.92 1.60 -52.58
C GLU A 147 -27.06 1.05 -51.44
N SER A 148 -27.68 0.62 -50.33
CA SER A 148 -26.97 0.01 -49.22
C SER A 148 -26.56 -1.44 -49.49
N LYS A 149 -27.30 -2.19 -50.32
CA LYS A 149 -26.91 -3.54 -50.74
C LYS A 149 -25.64 -3.49 -51.58
N ASP A 150 -25.53 -2.51 -52.48
CA ASP A 150 -24.34 -2.28 -53.30
C ASP A 150 -23.14 -1.75 -52.48
N ALA A 151 -23.41 -1.12 -51.33
CA ALA A 151 -22.39 -0.61 -50.44
C ALA A 151 -21.68 -1.68 -49.60
N LEU A 152 -22.25 -2.88 -49.50
CA LEU A 152 -21.69 -3.99 -48.72
C LEU A 152 -20.40 -4.51 -49.36
N ARG A 153 -19.40 -4.79 -48.54
CA ARG A 153 -18.10 -5.32 -48.98
C ARG A 153 -17.75 -6.59 -48.22
N GLU A 154 -17.00 -7.48 -48.84
CA GLU A 154 -16.32 -8.54 -48.11
C GLU A 154 -15.19 -7.91 -47.27
N GLY A 155 -15.09 -8.28 -45.98
CA GLY A 155 -14.24 -7.61 -45.01
C GLY A 155 -15.01 -6.62 -44.11
N GLU A 156 -14.37 -5.54 -43.69
CA GLU A 156 -14.92 -4.61 -42.70
C GLU A 156 -16.01 -3.70 -43.27
N ASN A 157 -17.18 -3.70 -42.63
CA ASN A 157 -18.28 -2.78 -42.91
C ASN A 157 -18.63 -2.01 -41.65
N ILE A 158 -18.96 -0.74 -41.77
CA ILE A 158 -19.37 0.10 -40.64
C ILE A 158 -20.89 0.13 -40.60
N VAL A 159 -21.47 -0.34 -39.50
CA VAL A 159 -22.89 -0.20 -39.21
C VAL A 159 -23.05 0.93 -38.20
N ALA A 160 -23.82 1.94 -38.58
CA ALA A 160 -24.11 3.13 -37.79
C ALA A 160 -25.62 3.20 -37.54
N VAL A 161 -26.04 3.42 -36.29
CA VAL A 161 -27.46 3.45 -35.91
C VAL A 161 -27.73 4.71 -35.12
N HIS A 162 -28.79 5.43 -35.49
CA HIS A 162 -29.34 6.50 -34.69
C HIS A 162 -30.78 6.12 -34.31
N ALA A 163 -31.09 6.11 -33.02
CA ALA A 163 -32.44 5.83 -32.54
C ALA A 163 -32.93 6.92 -31.59
N SER A 164 -34.18 7.32 -31.79
CA SER A 164 -34.93 8.25 -30.96
C SER A 164 -36.13 7.53 -30.37
N ALA A 165 -36.24 7.51 -29.04
CA ALA A 165 -37.34 6.90 -28.32
C ALA A 165 -38.57 7.82 -28.35
N GLU A 166 -39.73 7.29 -28.78
CA GLU A 166 -40.99 8.04 -28.71
C GLU A 166 -41.42 8.19 -27.25
N SER A 167 -41.85 9.40 -26.84
CA SER A 167 -42.38 9.61 -25.49
C SER A 167 -43.72 8.87 -25.35
N ALA A 168 -43.89 8.06 -24.30
CA ALA A 168 -45.16 7.38 -24.08
C ALA A 168 -46.25 8.42 -23.80
N SER A 169 -47.45 8.21 -24.35
CA SER A 169 -48.60 9.13 -24.24
C SER A 169 -49.07 9.41 -22.80
N ASP A 170 -48.53 8.70 -21.82
CA ASP A 170 -48.88 8.74 -20.39
C ASP A 170 -47.82 9.46 -19.53
N GLY A 171 -46.88 10.21 -20.13
CA GLY A 171 -45.86 11.00 -19.43
C GLY A 171 -44.75 10.18 -18.74
N ARG A 172 -44.71 8.86 -18.96
CA ARG A 172 -43.61 7.98 -18.55
C ARG A 172 -42.57 7.90 -19.66
N THR A 173 -41.29 7.83 -19.30
CA THR A 173 -40.20 7.48 -20.23
C THR A 173 -40.55 6.15 -20.90
N ALA A 174 -40.68 6.14 -22.23
CA ALA A 174 -41.03 4.92 -22.94
C ALA A 174 -39.95 3.86 -22.74
N SER A 175 -40.38 2.61 -22.59
CA SER A 175 -39.47 1.46 -22.51
C SER A 175 -38.68 1.35 -23.81
N CYS A 176 -37.41 1.73 -23.75
CA CYS A 176 -36.53 1.71 -24.92
C CYS A 176 -35.97 0.29 -25.09
N CYS A 177 -36.05 -0.28 -26.29
CA CYS A 177 -35.29 -1.48 -26.66
C CYS A 177 -34.79 -1.34 -28.10
N LEU A 178 -33.46 -1.34 -28.28
CA LEU A 178 -32.79 -1.20 -29.56
C LEU A 178 -31.79 -2.35 -29.73
N ASP A 179 -32.00 -3.15 -30.76
CA ASP A 179 -31.05 -4.18 -31.17
C ASP A 179 -31.06 -4.31 -32.69
N VAL A 180 -29.89 -4.36 -33.32
CA VAL A 180 -29.74 -4.34 -34.78
C VAL A 180 -28.75 -5.41 -35.18
N HIS A 181 -29.19 -6.34 -36.03
CA HIS A 181 -28.33 -7.38 -36.59
C HIS A 181 -28.43 -7.39 -38.11
N LEU A 182 -27.30 -7.49 -38.80
CA LEU A 182 -27.28 -7.75 -40.24
C LEU A 182 -27.40 -9.26 -40.48
N ILE A 183 -28.45 -9.69 -41.19
CA ILE A 183 -28.76 -11.10 -41.44
C ILE A 183 -29.01 -11.35 -42.94
N SER A 184 -29.08 -12.63 -43.31
CA SER A 184 -29.71 -13.03 -44.58
C SER A 184 -31.20 -13.25 -44.30
N ALA A 185 -32.10 -12.64 -45.06
CA ALA A 185 -33.55 -12.81 -44.90
C ALA A 185 -34.00 -14.28 -44.98
N ASP A 186 -33.26 -15.12 -45.72
CA ASP A 186 -33.50 -16.55 -45.85
C ASP A 186 -33.04 -17.37 -44.61
N LYS A 187 -32.33 -16.74 -43.67
CA LYS A 187 -31.82 -17.32 -42.43
C LYS A 187 -32.13 -16.40 -41.24
N VAL A 188 -33.42 -16.17 -40.98
CA VAL A 188 -33.83 -15.45 -39.77
C VAL A 188 -33.45 -16.29 -38.55
N PRO A 189 -32.61 -15.78 -37.62
CA PRO A 189 -32.26 -16.52 -36.42
C PRO A 189 -33.52 -16.71 -35.56
N THR A 190 -33.80 -17.95 -35.16
CA THR A 190 -34.77 -18.22 -34.11
C THR A 190 -34.20 -17.69 -32.80
N LEU A 191 -34.61 -16.49 -32.41
CA LEU A 191 -34.29 -15.95 -31.10
C LEU A 191 -35.03 -16.76 -30.05
N ASN A 192 -34.37 -17.77 -29.47
CA ASN A 192 -34.84 -18.38 -28.24
C ASN A 192 -34.98 -17.27 -27.19
N GLY A 193 -36.12 -17.24 -26.48
CA GLY A 193 -36.33 -16.30 -25.39
C GLY A 193 -35.18 -16.41 -24.39
N PHE A 194 -34.61 -15.27 -24.02
CA PHE A 194 -33.48 -15.19 -23.09
C PHE A 194 -33.88 -15.90 -21.79
N THR A 195 -33.25 -17.04 -21.51
CA THR A 195 -33.63 -17.83 -20.34
C THR A 195 -33.04 -17.20 -19.07
N ILE A 196 -33.59 -17.51 -17.91
CA ILE A 196 -33.00 -17.12 -16.61
C ILE A 196 -31.50 -17.52 -16.55
N TRP A 197 -31.12 -18.63 -17.20
CA TRP A 197 -29.75 -19.11 -17.29
C TRP A 197 -28.82 -18.18 -18.09
N ASP A 198 -29.32 -17.52 -19.14
CA ASP A 198 -28.50 -16.61 -19.93
C ASP A 198 -28.24 -15.30 -19.17
N ARG A 199 -29.22 -14.83 -18.37
CA ARG A 199 -29.03 -13.70 -17.44
C ARG A 199 -28.04 -14.03 -16.33
N ILE A 200 -28.14 -15.22 -15.74
CA ILE A 200 -27.18 -15.68 -14.73
C ILE A 200 -25.78 -15.77 -15.35
N LYS A 201 -25.66 -16.31 -16.57
CA LYS A 201 -24.37 -16.36 -17.29
C LYS A 201 -23.80 -14.99 -17.65
N SER A 202 -24.63 -13.96 -17.88
CA SER A 202 -24.13 -12.61 -18.14
C SER A 202 -23.74 -11.88 -16.87
N GLU A 203 -24.45 -12.09 -15.75
CA GLU A 203 -24.24 -11.36 -14.50
C GLU A 203 -23.29 -12.07 -13.51
N TYR A 204 -23.02 -13.37 -13.67
CA TYR A 204 -22.14 -14.09 -12.73
C TYR A 204 -20.76 -13.44 -12.52
N PRO A 205 -20.07 -12.87 -13.55
CA PRO A 205 -18.74 -12.31 -13.33
C PRO A 205 -18.79 -11.13 -12.35
N MET A 206 -19.83 -10.31 -12.44
CA MET A 206 -20.07 -9.17 -11.56
C MET A 206 -20.25 -9.62 -10.11
N TRP A 207 -21.22 -10.51 -9.87
CA TRP A 207 -21.54 -10.98 -8.52
C TRP A 207 -20.40 -11.77 -7.89
N LEU A 208 -19.68 -12.58 -8.69
CA LEU A 208 -18.48 -13.28 -8.24
C LEU A 208 -17.38 -12.29 -7.84
N THR A 209 -17.12 -11.27 -8.65
CA THR A 209 -16.08 -10.28 -8.34
C THR A 209 -16.42 -9.48 -7.09
N ILE A 210 -17.69 -9.09 -6.92
CA ILE A 210 -18.15 -8.41 -5.69
C ILE A 210 -17.99 -9.34 -4.49
N ALA A 211 -18.41 -10.60 -4.58
CA ALA A 211 -18.29 -11.57 -3.49
C ALA A 211 -16.83 -11.83 -3.10
N VAL A 212 -15.94 -12.01 -4.09
CA VAL A 212 -14.49 -12.17 -3.86
C VAL A 212 -13.91 -10.90 -3.22
N THR A 213 -14.29 -9.72 -3.69
CA THR A 213 -13.82 -8.45 -3.11
C THR A 213 -14.26 -8.31 -1.66
N VAL A 214 -15.53 -8.62 -1.34
CA VAL A 214 -16.02 -8.62 0.04
C VAL A 214 -15.26 -9.65 0.90
N LEU A 215 -14.98 -10.84 0.37
CA LEU A 215 -14.19 -11.85 1.07
C LEU A 215 -12.75 -11.38 1.33
N VAL A 216 -12.13 -10.68 0.37
CA VAL A 216 -10.82 -10.03 0.54
C VAL A 216 -10.88 -9.00 1.65
N LEU A 217 -11.87 -8.10 1.64
CA LEU A 217 -12.03 -7.08 2.70
C LEU A 217 -12.21 -7.72 4.08
N ILE A 218 -13.01 -8.79 4.18
CA ILE A 218 -13.21 -9.54 5.42
C ILE A 218 -11.90 -10.20 5.88
N ALA A 219 -11.18 -10.87 4.97
CA ALA A 219 -9.91 -11.51 5.30
C ALA A 219 -8.87 -10.50 5.81
N LEU A 220 -8.77 -9.34 5.17
CA LEU A 220 -7.89 -8.25 5.59
C LEU A 220 -8.29 -7.67 6.95
N ALA A 221 -9.60 -7.50 7.20
CA ALA A 221 -10.11 -7.07 8.51
C ALA A 221 -9.80 -8.08 9.64
N PHE A 222 -9.64 -9.38 9.31
CA PHE A 222 -9.16 -10.42 10.23
C PHE A 222 -7.63 -10.59 10.21
N GLU A 223 -6.90 -9.55 9.79
CA GLU A 223 -5.43 -9.49 9.81
C GLU A 223 -4.76 -10.61 8.99
N LYS A 224 -5.41 -11.12 7.93
CA LYS A 224 -4.77 -12.05 7.00
C LYS A 224 -3.73 -11.32 6.14
N PRO A 225 -2.63 -12.00 5.76
CA PRO A 225 -1.56 -11.41 4.95
C PRO A 225 -2.12 -10.90 3.60
N ALA A 226 -1.93 -9.61 3.35
CA ALA A 226 -2.59 -8.92 2.24
C ALA A 226 -2.11 -9.40 0.88
N ASP A 227 -0.81 -9.63 0.74
CA ASP A 227 -0.17 -10.22 -0.44
C ASP A 227 -0.82 -11.53 -0.87
N MET A 228 -0.97 -12.48 0.07
CA MET A 228 -1.58 -13.78 -0.21
C MET A 228 -3.08 -13.67 -0.49
N THR A 229 -3.76 -12.75 0.18
CA THR A 229 -5.20 -12.55 0.02
C THR A 229 -5.54 -11.97 -1.37
N PHE A 230 -4.83 -10.92 -1.80
CA PHE A 230 -4.99 -10.35 -3.13
C PHE A 230 -4.54 -11.33 -4.22
N ALA A 231 -3.41 -12.02 -4.05
CA ALA A 231 -2.92 -13.01 -5.00
C ALA A 231 -3.92 -14.17 -5.18
N GLY A 232 -4.48 -14.69 -4.08
CA GLY A 232 -5.51 -15.73 -4.13
C GLY A 232 -6.78 -15.26 -4.84
N ALA A 233 -7.21 -14.02 -4.61
CA ALA A 233 -8.38 -13.43 -5.26
C ALA A 233 -8.24 -13.34 -6.78
N ILE A 234 -7.12 -12.83 -7.29
CA ILE A 234 -6.90 -12.72 -8.73
C ILE A 234 -6.74 -14.09 -9.41
N VAL A 235 -6.14 -15.07 -8.73
CA VAL A 235 -6.04 -16.45 -9.24
C VAL A 235 -7.42 -17.07 -9.33
N LEU A 236 -8.26 -16.92 -8.30
CA LEU A 236 -9.63 -17.43 -8.30
C LEU A 236 -10.47 -16.79 -9.42
N LEU A 237 -10.42 -15.46 -9.55
CA LEU A 237 -11.16 -14.73 -10.59
C LEU A 237 -10.69 -15.09 -12.01
N SER A 238 -9.39 -15.35 -12.18
CA SER A 238 -8.81 -15.82 -13.43
C SER A 238 -9.25 -17.25 -13.77
N LEU A 239 -9.22 -18.16 -12.79
CA LEU A 239 -9.71 -19.54 -12.95
C LEU A 239 -11.21 -19.60 -13.28
N CYS A 240 -12.00 -18.68 -12.72
CA CYS A 240 -13.42 -18.55 -13.03
C CYS A 240 -13.71 -17.83 -14.37
N GLY A 241 -12.69 -17.39 -15.11
CA GLY A 241 -12.85 -16.77 -16.43
C GLY A 241 -13.35 -15.33 -16.42
N VAL A 242 -13.34 -14.65 -15.27
CA VAL A 242 -13.70 -13.22 -15.17
C VAL A 242 -12.65 -12.35 -15.85
N ILE A 243 -11.38 -12.66 -15.57
CA ILE A 243 -10.19 -12.00 -16.14
C ILE A 243 -9.26 -13.05 -16.74
N THR A 244 -8.43 -12.64 -17.68
CA THR A 244 -7.36 -13.47 -18.23
C THR A 244 -6.17 -13.50 -17.27
N ALA A 245 -5.29 -14.50 -17.42
CA ALA A 245 -4.03 -14.53 -16.66
C ALA A 245 -3.17 -13.28 -16.91
N GLN A 246 -3.13 -12.76 -18.14
CA GLN A 246 -2.38 -11.56 -18.46
C GLN A 246 -2.93 -10.32 -17.73
N GLU A 247 -4.26 -10.18 -17.65
CA GLU A 247 -4.92 -9.11 -16.88
C GLU A 247 -4.71 -9.29 -15.36
N ALA A 248 -4.71 -10.53 -14.86
CA ALA A 248 -4.48 -10.81 -13.44
C ALA A 248 -3.07 -10.39 -12.99
N PHE A 249 -2.06 -10.60 -13.84
CA PHE A 249 -0.65 -10.34 -13.52
C PHE A 249 -0.08 -9.04 -14.13
N SER A 250 -0.87 -8.24 -14.87
CA SER A 250 -0.41 -7.02 -15.53
C SER A 250 0.19 -6.01 -14.56
N GLY A 251 -0.36 -5.91 -13.34
CA GLY A 251 0.10 -5.00 -12.29
C GLY A 251 1.54 -5.24 -11.83
N PHE A 252 2.06 -6.46 -11.98
CA PHE A 252 3.43 -6.82 -11.59
C PHE A 252 4.50 -6.22 -12.52
N VAL A 253 4.09 -5.74 -13.69
CA VAL A 253 4.98 -5.09 -14.68
C VAL A 253 4.75 -3.58 -14.72
N SER A 254 3.92 -3.04 -13.82
CA SER A 254 3.61 -1.60 -13.79
C SER A 254 4.84 -0.76 -13.40
N GLY A 255 5.01 0.37 -14.09
CA GLY A 255 6.12 1.30 -13.82
C GLY A 255 6.13 1.82 -12.38
N SER A 256 4.96 2.01 -11.78
CA SER A 256 4.81 2.44 -10.39
C SER A 256 5.24 1.39 -9.38
N LEU A 257 4.92 0.11 -9.60
CA LEU A 257 5.40 -0.97 -8.73
C LEU A 257 6.93 -1.06 -8.76
N LEU A 258 7.50 -0.99 -9.96
CA LEU A 258 8.94 -1.01 -10.18
C LEU A 258 9.61 0.22 -9.54
N MET A 259 8.98 1.40 -9.60
CA MET A 259 9.45 2.60 -8.92
C MET A 259 9.46 2.44 -7.39
N VAL A 260 8.40 1.88 -6.79
CA VAL A 260 8.34 1.59 -5.34
C VAL A 260 9.48 0.65 -4.93
N ALA A 261 9.72 -0.42 -5.70
CA ALA A 261 10.82 -1.34 -5.46
C ALA A 261 12.20 -0.65 -5.50
N ALA A 262 12.41 0.24 -6.46
CA ALA A 262 13.65 1.02 -6.56
C ALA A 262 13.84 2.01 -5.41
N LEU A 263 12.75 2.67 -4.97
CA LEU A 263 12.78 3.56 -3.81
C LEU A 263 13.09 2.82 -2.51
N PHE A 264 12.67 1.56 -2.35
CA PHE A 264 13.10 0.74 -1.20
C PHE A 264 14.62 0.55 -1.17
N MET A 265 15.24 0.28 -2.32
CA MET A 265 16.70 0.20 -2.39
C MET A 265 17.33 1.55 -1.99
N VAL A 266 16.92 2.66 -2.59
CA VAL A 266 17.49 3.98 -2.30
C VAL A 266 17.34 4.34 -0.81
N THR A 267 16.18 4.06 -0.23
CA THR A 267 15.91 4.30 1.19
C THR A 267 16.79 3.44 2.09
N ALA A 268 17.05 2.18 1.73
CA ALA A 268 18.00 1.34 2.45
C ALA A 268 19.44 1.87 2.36
N GLY A 269 19.87 2.37 1.20
CA GLY A 269 21.18 3.01 1.04
C GLY A 269 21.36 4.22 1.97
N LEU A 270 20.32 5.05 2.11
CA LEU A 270 20.33 6.18 3.06
C LEU A 270 20.38 5.72 4.52
N LYS A 271 19.68 4.63 4.84
CA LYS A 271 19.68 4.03 6.17
C LYS A 271 21.06 3.45 6.52
N GLU A 272 21.64 2.60 5.67
CA GLU A 272 22.92 1.91 5.92
C GLU A 272 24.12 2.87 6.01
N THR A 273 24.05 4.02 5.34
CA THR A 273 25.07 5.07 5.42
C THR A 273 24.96 5.96 6.66
N GLY A 274 23.92 5.77 7.48
CA GLY A 274 23.69 6.56 8.69
C GLY A 274 23.26 8.01 8.43
N VAL A 275 22.87 8.36 7.19
CA VAL A 275 22.35 9.71 6.87
C VAL A 275 21.17 10.04 7.76
N VAL A 276 20.26 9.07 7.88
CA VAL A 276 19.01 9.28 8.62
C VAL A 276 19.31 9.40 10.12
N ASP A 277 20.22 8.60 10.68
CA ASP A 277 20.64 8.66 12.10
C ASP A 277 21.34 9.97 12.47
N LEU A 278 22.22 10.47 11.59
CA LEU A 278 22.89 11.77 11.74
C LEU A 278 21.89 12.92 11.86
N ILE A 279 20.80 12.85 11.08
CA ILE A 279 19.74 13.86 11.13
C ILE A 279 18.89 13.65 12.40
N GLY A 280 18.43 12.42 12.66
CA GLY A 280 17.59 12.08 13.80
C GLY A 280 18.20 12.45 15.16
N ALA A 281 19.50 12.21 15.36
CA ALA A 281 20.21 12.54 16.60
C ALA A 281 20.22 14.06 16.93
N LYS A 282 20.13 14.91 15.90
CA LYS A 282 20.09 16.38 16.07
C LYS A 282 18.68 16.94 16.18
N VAL A 283 17.66 16.24 15.67
CA VAL A 283 16.27 16.73 15.59
C VAL A 283 15.68 17.05 16.97
N LEU A 284 15.78 16.13 17.93
CA LEU A 284 15.19 16.32 19.27
C LEU A 284 16.15 16.96 20.28
N GLY A 285 17.42 17.18 19.91
CA GLY A 285 18.45 17.73 20.80
C GLY A 285 18.08 19.08 21.46
N PRO A 286 17.48 20.05 20.73
CA PRO A 286 17.07 21.33 21.30
C PRO A 286 15.79 21.28 22.14
N ALA A 287 14.95 20.25 21.98
CA ALA A 287 13.65 20.18 22.63
C ALA A 287 13.78 19.86 24.12
N ARG A 288 13.21 20.71 24.98
CA ARG A 288 13.19 20.57 26.45
C ARG A 288 11.81 20.27 27.04
N THR A 289 10.77 20.35 26.22
CA THR A 289 9.37 20.18 26.65
C THR A 289 8.64 19.22 25.72
N GLU A 290 7.56 18.59 26.19
CA GLU A 290 6.68 17.73 25.38
C GLU A 290 6.25 18.45 24.08
N LEU A 291 5.78 19.68 24.20
CA LEU A 291 5.34 20.48 23.06
C LEU A 291 6.50 20.76 22.08
N GLY A 292 7.67 21.13 22.58
CA GLY A 292 8.86 21.32 21.74
C GLY A 292 9.28 20.03 21.04
N GLY A 293 9.14 18.88 21.71
CA GLY A 293 9.37 17.56 21.14
C GLY A 293 8.41 17.27 19.98
N ILE A 294 7.11 17.47 20.17
CA ILE A 294 6.10 17.28 19.11
C ILE A 294 6.37 18.21 17.92
N ILE A 295 6.67 19.49 18.15
CA ILE A 295 6.94 20.46 17.06
C ILE A 295 8.15 20.03 16.23
N MET A 296 9.28 19.73 16.88
CA MET A 296 10.51 19.34 16.18
C MET A 296 10.34 18.02 15.43
N LEU A 297 9.66 17.06 16.05
CA LEU A 297 9.35 15.75 15.45
C LEU A 297 8.43 15.90 14.24
N SER A 298 7.39 16.72 14.35
CA SER A 298 6.44 16.98 13.27
C SER A 298 7.12 17.67 12.08
N GLY A 299 7.97 18.67 12.33
CA GLY A 299 8.72 19.36 11.29
C GLY A 299 9.68 18.42 10.56
N PHE A 300 10.42 17.60 11.30
CA PHE A 300 11.32 16.60 10.72
C PHE A 300 10.57 15.53 9.92
N ALA A 301 9.51 14.96 10.50
CA ALA A 301 8.71 13.92 9.86
C ALA A 301 8.06 14.44 8.58
N LEU A 302 7.48 15.63 8.60
CA LEU A 302 6.85 16.25 7.43
C LEU A 302 7.86 16.49 6.31
N ALA A 303 9.02 17.09 6.63
CA ALA A 303 10.05 17.39 5.64
C ALA A 303 10.67 16.12 5.04
N THR A 304 10.90 15.10 5.86
CA THR A 304 11.59 13.88 5.42
C THR A 304 10.64 12.93 4.70
N SER A 305 9.41 12.79 5.18
CA SER A 305 8.41 11.89 4.59
C SER A 305 7.87 12.37 3.25
N ALA A 306 8.03 13.65 2.93
CA ALA A 306 7.76 14.15 1.59
C ALA A 306 8.70 13.55 0.53
N PHE A 307 9.81 12.91 0.92
CA PHE A 307 10.78 12.36 -0.05
C PHE A 307 11.17 10.91 0.23
N LEU A 308 10.89 10.39 1.42
CA LEU A 308 11.18 9.02 1.82
C LEU A 308 9.90 8.32 2.28
N ASN A 309 9.85 7.01 2.04
CA ASN A 309 8.75 6.18 2.52
C ASN A 309 8.61 6.28 4.06
N ASN A 310 7.38 6.17 4.53
CA ASN A 310 7.03 6.40 5.94
C ASN A 310 7.70 5.39 6.89
N THR A 311 7.80 4.13 6.50
CA THR A 311 8.23 3.01 7.38
C THR A 311 9.65 3.19 7.94
N PRO A 312 10.69 3.46 7.12
CA PRO A 312 12.05 3.65 7.62
C PRO A 312 12.21 4.87 8.52
N ILE A 313 11.45 5.94 8.28
CA ILE A 313 11.47 7.16 9.10
C ILE A 313 10.99 6.84 10.51
N VAL A 314 9.83 6.19 10.64
CA VAL A 314 9.24 5.87 11.95
C VAL A 314 10.12 4.87 12.69
N ALA A 315 10.58 3.81 12.02
CA ALA A 315 11.45 2.79 12.62
C ALA A 315 12.73 3.40 13.23
N MET A 316 13.33 4.36 12.54
CA MET A 316 14.52 5.06 13.04
C MET A 316 14.19 6.08 14.13
N MET A 317 13.07 6.79 14.01
CA MET A 317 12.71 7.80 15.01
C MET A 317 12.22 7.20 16.33
N ILE A 318 11.72 5.96 16.36
CA ILE A 318 11.33 5.27 17.60
C ILE A 318 12.46 5.29 18.64
N PRO A 319 13.68 4.75 18.41
CA PRO A 319 14.74 4.77 19.41
C PRO A 319 15.17 6.19 19.79
N VAL A 320 15.18 7.14 18.84
CA VAL A 320 15.51 8.54 19.11
C VAL A 320 14.47 9.18 20.04
N VAL A 321 13.18 9.00 19.75
CA VAL A 321 12.06 9.48 20.58
C VAL A 321 12.11 8.82 21.96
N MET A 322 12.33 7.51 22.04
CA MET A 322 12.45 6.79 23.31
C MET A 322 13.61 7.32 24.15
N SER A 323 14.79 7.54 23.55
CA SER A 323 15.95 8.11 24.24
C SER A 323 15.69 9.52 24.76
N TRP A 324 14.98 10.34 24.00
CA TRP A 324 14.61 11.70 24.39
C TRP A 324 13.56 11.70 25.50
N CYS A 325 12.53 10.85 25.39
CA CYS A 325 11.50 10.64 26.41
C CYS A 325 12.11 10.27 27.76
N ARG A 326 13.13 9.39 27.77
CA ARG A 326 13.91 9.05 28.97
C ARG A 326 14.60 10.27 29.57
N ARG A 327 15.36 11.01 28.76
CA ARG A 327 16.13 12.19 29.23
C ARG A 327 15.26 13.32 29.75
N GLN A 328 14.06 13.49 29.21
CA GLN A 328 13.14 14.57 29.58
C GLN A 328 12.00 14.11 30.51
N HIS A 329 11.98 12.83 30.92
CA HIS A 329 10.90 12.22 31.72
C HIS A 329 9.48 12.42 31.15
N VAL A 330 9.36 12.38 29.82
CA VAL A 330 8.08 12.50 29.08
C VAL A 330 7.62 11.12 28.62
N ALA A 331 6.33 10.80 28.75
CA ALA A 331 5.80 9.51 28.31
C ALA A 331 5.91 9.33 26.77
N PRO A 332 6.46 8.20 26.26
CA PRO A 332 6.53 7.93 24.81
C PRO A 332 5.18 7.95 24.11
N SER A 333 4.12 7.60 24.84
CA SER A 333 2.72 7.64 24.38
C SER A 333 2.24 9.04 23.98
N LYS A 334 3.00 10.10 24.31
CA LYS A 334 2.72 11.48 23.89
C LYS A 334 3.39 11.88 22.58
N LEU A 335 4.38 11.12 22.09
CA LEU A 335 5.17 11.49 20.90
C LEU A 335 5.07 10.49 19.76
N LEU A 336 4.81 9.22 20.05
CA LEU A 336 4.87 8.17 19.03
C LEU A 336 3.67 8.16 18.06
N ILE A 337 2.44 8.47 18.49
CA ILE A 337 1.32 8.73 17.56
C ILE A 337 1.59 10.00 16.73
N PRO A 338 1.97 11.16 17.32
CA PRO A 338 2.33 12.35 16.54
C PRO A 338 3.41 12.08 15.50
N LEU A 339 4.45 11.31 15.82
CA LEU A 339 5.45 10.86 14.86
C LEU A 339 4.78 10.18 13.67
N SER A 340 4.01 9.12 13.94
CA SER A 340 3.40 8.35 12.87
C SER A 340 2.41 9.17 12.04
N PHE A 341 1.59 10.01 12.67
CA PHE A 341 0.57 10.80 11.97
C PHE A 341 1.21 11.87 11.09
N THR A 342 2.25 12.55 11.60
CA THR A 342 2.94 13.61 10.85
C THR A 342 3.82 13.04 9.74
N THR A 343 4.35 11.82 9.90
CA THR A 343 4.98 11.09 8.79
C THR A 343 3.96 10.83 7.68
N ILE A 344 2.77 10.29 7.99
CA ILE A 344 1.72 10.04 6.97
C ILE A 344 1.30 11.33 6.26
N LEU A 345 1.06 12.41 7.01
CA LEU A 345 0.73 13.72 6.46
C LEU A 345 1.85 14.25 5.55
N GLY A 346 3.11 14.09 5.94
CA GLY A 346 4.28 14.44 5.12
C GLY A 346 4.37 13.63 3.82
N GLY A 347 4.06 12.34 3.87
CA GLY A 347 4.01 11.47 2.69
C GLY A 347 3.03 11.94 1.62
N CYS A 348 1.99 12.69 2.00
CA CYS A 348 0.99 13.26 1.09
C CYS A 348 1.42 14.59 0.46
N CYS A 349 2.59 15.14 0.83
CA CYS A 349 3.09 16.40 0.30
C CYS A 349 3.78 16.25 -1.07
N SER A 350 4.07 15.02 -1.52
CA SER A 350 4.68 14.77 -2.84
C SER A 350 4.18 13.45 -3.45
N ARG A 351 4.45 13.28 -4.74
CA ARG A 351 4.16 12.05 -5.49
C ARG A 351 4.90 10.82 -4.94
N ILE A 352 6.12 10.98 -4.42
CA ILE A 352 6.97 9.87 -3.95
C ILE A 352 6.91 9.62 -2.45
N GLY A 353 6.28 10.51 -1.69
CA GLY A 353 6.31 10.45 -0.23
C GLY A 353 5.65 9.19 0.33
N THR A 354 4.67 8.62 -0.38
CA THR A 354 4.05 7.34 -0.02
C THR A 354 3.84 6.43 -1.23
N SER A 355 3.93 5.13 -1.01
CA SER A 355 3.63 4.10 -2.02
C SER A 355 2.21 4.23 -2.58
N THR A 356 1.27 4.75 -1.79
CA THR A 356 -0.13 4.89 -2.19
C THR A 356 -0.30 5.90 -3.33
N ASN A 357 0.44 7.00 -3.29
CA ASN A 357 0.44 8.00 -4.36
C ASN A 357 0.98 7.40 -5.65
N LEU A 358 2.04 6.58 -5.57
CA LEU A 358 2.60 5.88 -6.72
C LEU A 358 1.62 4.84 -7.30
N VAL A 359 0.84 4.16 -6.45
CA VAL A 359 -0.23 3.24 -6.90
C VAL A 359 -1.30 3.99 -7.69
N VAL A 360 -1.80 5.09 -7.15
CA VAL A 360 -2.81 5.93 -7.83
C VAL A 360 -2.26 6.48 -9.14
N ASP A 361 -1.03 6.98 -9.14
CA ASP A 361 -0.36 7.49 -10.32
C ASP A 361 -0.15 6.42 -11.39
N GLY A 362 0.17 5.19 -10.99
CA GLY A 362 0.25 4.05 -11.90
C GLY A 362 -1.10 3.70 -12.53
N LYS A 363 -2.17 3.83 -11.75
CA LYS A 363 -3.54 3.68 -12.26
C LYS A 363 -3.92 4.83 -13.20
N MET A 364 -3.53 6.07 -12.91
CA MET A 364 -3.76 7.20 -13.83
C MET A 364 -3.17 6.93 -15.21
N ALA A 365 -1.94 6.41 -15.27
CA ALA A 365 -1.28 6.05 -16.52
C ALA A 365 -2.03 4.94 -17.30
N GLU A 366 -2.60 3.95 -16.61
CA GLU A 366 -3.41 2.88 -17.22
C GLU A 366 -4.68 3.41 -17.91
N TYR A 367 -5.28 4.46 -17.36
CA TYR A 367 -6.44 5.15 -17.95
C TYR A 367 -6.05 6.26 -18.93
N GLY A 368 -4.77 6.37 -19.32
CA GLY A 368 -4.28 7.37 -20.26
C GLY A 368 -4.29 8.81 -19.70
N MET A 369 -4.40 8.97 -18.39
CA MET A 369 -4.34 10.27 -17.74
C MET A 369 -2.88 10.74 -17.62
N VAL A 370 -2.67 12.06 -17.65
CA VAL A 370 -1.36 12.64 -17.37
C VAL A 370 -1.01 12.37 -15.91
N GLU A 371 0.17 11.76 -15.70
CA GLU A 371 0.75 11.47 -14.39
C GLU A 371 0.73 12.69 -13.45
N MET A 372 0.78 12.42 -12.15
CA MET A 372 0.87 13.48 -11.15
C MET A 372 2.19 14.23 -11.27
N GLY A 373 2.13 15.56 -11.23
CA GLY A 373 3.30 16.39 -11.02
C GLY A 373 3.92 16.11 -9.65
N PHE A 374 5.23 16.34 -9.50
CA PHE A 374 5.97 15.94 -8.30
C PHE A 374 5.36 16.49 -6.98
N PHE A 375 4.93 17.75 -6.95
CA PHE A 375 4.29 18.41 -5.79
C PHE A 375 2.79 18.66 -5.99
N GLU A 376 2.18 18.07 -7.02
CA GLU A 376 0.80 18.39 -7.37
C GLU A 376 -0.17 17.98 -6.25
N ILE A 377 -0.10 16.73 -5.78
CA ILE A 377 -0.87 16.28 -4.62
C ILE A 377 -0.56 17.10 -3.36
N GLY A 378 0.67 17.64 -3.27
CA GLY A 378 1.11 18.51 -2.19
C GLY A 378 0.37 19.83 -2.10
N MET A 379 -0.27 20.30 -3.17
CA MET A 379 -1.14 21.48 -3.12
C MET A 379 -2.31 21.27 -2.15
N ALA A 380 -2.80 20.03 -2.02
CA ALA A 380 -3.78 19.64 -1.01
C ALA A 380 -3.15 19.01 0.24
N GLY A 381 -2.06 18.25 0.08
CA GLY A 381 -1.33 17.61 1.15
C GLY A 381 -0.75 18.60 2.18
N LEU A 382 -0.15 19.71 1.74
CA LEU A 382 0.44 20.71 2.64
C LEU A 382 -0.60 21.39 3.55
N PRO A 383 -1.74 21.91 3.04
CA PRO A 383 -2.84 22.39 3.88
C PRO A 383 -3.35 21.33 4.87
N CYS A 384 -3.53 20.08 4.41
CA CYS A 384 -3.97 18.98 5.27
C CYS A 384 -2.93 18.68 6.36
N ALA A 385 -1.64 18.70 6.03
CA ALA A 385 -0.56 18.50 6.96
C ALA A 385 -0.47 19.63 8.00
N ALA A 386 -0.66 20.88 7.58
CA ALA A 386 -0.73 22.01 8.50
C ALA A 386 -1.90 21.87 9.48
N ILE A 387 -3.10 21.52 8.99
CA ILE A 387 -4.29 21.27 9.82
C ILE A 387 -4.05 20.11 10.79
N GLY A 388 -3.48 19.00 10.30
CA GLY A 388 -3.17 17.83 11.13
C GLY A 388 -2.12 18.12 12.21
N ILE A 389 -1.09 18.91 11.90
CA ILE A 389 -0.11 19.37 12.89
C ILE A 389 -0.78 20.27 13.93
N VAL A 390 -1.58 21.25 13.51
CA VAL A 390 -2.31 22.13 14.44
C VAL A 390 -3.24 21.31 15.34
N TYR A 391 -3.93 20.31 14.79
CA TYR A 391 -4.74 19.37 15.55
C TYR A 391 -3.90 18.61 16.59
N MET A 392 -2.75 18.04 16.20
CA MET A 392 -1.88 17.31 17.13
C MET A 392 -1.31 18.21 18.22
N LEU A 393 -0.97 19.46 17.91
CA LEU A 393 -0.47 20.44 18.86
C LEU A 393 -1.55 20.97 19.84
N THR A 394 -2.84 20.82 19.52
CA THR A 394 -3.94 21.40 20.31
C THR A 394 -4.83 20.34 20.96
N ILE A 395 -5.62 19.63 20.17
CA ILE A 395 -6.63 18.64 20.58
C ILE A 395 -5.97 17.27 20.74
N GLY A 396 -5.19 16.83 19.75
CA GLY A 396 -4.54 15.52 19.73
C GLY A 396 -3.69 15.29 20.97
N ARG A 397 -2.81 16.24 21.34
CA ARG A 397 -2.00 16.14 22.57
C ARG A 397 -2.80 15.90 23.86
N LYS A 398 -4.02 16.42 23.95
CA LYS A 398 -4.89 16.28 25.12
C LYS A 398 -5.58 14.91 25.14
N LEU A 399 -5.88 14.36 23.96
CA LEU A 399 -6.50 13.05 23.81
C LEU A 399 -5.49 11.90 23.96
N LEU A 400 -4.20 12.15 23.72
CA LEU A 400 -3.14 11.15 23.87
C LEU A 400 -3.02 10.66 25.33
N PRO A 401 -2.94 9.35 25.56
CA PRO A 401 -2.74 8.80 26.89
C PRO A 401 -1.35 9.15 27.44
N GLU A 402 -1.22 9.25 28.76
CA GLU A 402 0.07 9.39 29.45
C GLU A 402 0.41 8.08 30.15
N ARG A 403 1.32 7.29 29.57
CA ARG A 403 1.73 5.97 30.09
C ARG A 403 3.23 5.98 30.40
N LYS A 404 3.57 6.15 31.67
CA LYS A 404 4.96 6.18 32.17
C LYS A 404 5.48 4.81 32.60
N GLU A 405 4.60 3.83 32.84
CA GLU A 405 4.95 2.48 33.29
C GLU A 405 5.94 1.77 32.35
N LEU A 406 5.85 2.02 31.03
CA LEU A 406 6.75 1.44 30.03
C LEU A 406 8.17 2.04 30.08
N LEU A 407 8.29 3.30 30.53
CA LEU A 407 9.58 3.97 30.78
C LEU A 407 10.29 3.35 32.00
N GLU A 408 9.53 3.03 33.04
CA GLU A 408 10.02 2.38 34.26
C GLU A 408 10.39 0.92 33.99
N GLN A 409 9.54 0.17 33.27
CA GLN A 409 9.84 -1.21 32.87
C GLN A 409 11.02 -1.31 31.91
N LEU A 410 11.16 -0.41 30.93
CA LEU A 410 12.35 -0.38 30.05
C LEU A 410 13.60 0.13 30.77
N GLY A 411 13.46 0.96 31.80
CA GLY A 411 14.55 1.36 32.68
C GLY A 411 15.05 0.23 33.57
N GLU A 412 14.14 -0.61 34.09
CA GLU A 412 14.47 -1.77 34.91
C GLU A 412 14.86 -3.02 34.08
N SER A 413 14.40 -3.12 32.83
CA SER A 413 14.67 -4.28 31.95
C SER A 413 15.93 -4.13 31.09
N GLN A 414 16.64 -3.00 31.15
CA GLN A 414 17.92 -2.85 30.47
C GLN A 414 19.05 -3.44 31.32
N ARG A 415 19.54 -4.60 30.87
CA ARG A 415 20.70 -5.30 31.43
C ARG A 415 21.87 -4.33 31.64
N GLU A 416 22.27 -4.13 32.89
CA GLU A 416 23.47 -3.36 33.22
C GLU A 416 24.73 -4.11 32.77
N TYR A 417 25.62 -3.46 32.05
CA TYR A 417 26.89 -3.99 31.58
C TYR A 417 28.03 -3.55 32.49
N LEU A 418 28.96 -4.47 32.74
CA LEU A 418 30.21 -4.15 33.44
C LEU A 418 31.27 -3.69 32.43
N VAL A 419 31.91 -2.57 32.72
CA VAL A 419 32.99 -2.01 31.92
C VAL A 419 34.19 -1.76 32.79
N GLU A 420 35.32 -2.32 32.37
CA GLU A 420 36.60 -2.14 33.04
C GLU A 420 37.43 -1.11 32.29
N MET A 421 37.87 -0.07 32.99
CA MET A 421 38.74 0.97 32.48
C MET A 421 40.04 1.01 33.29
N VAL A 422 41.19 1.09 32.61
CA VAL A 422 42.50 1.30 33.21
C VAL A 422 42.82 2.79 33.21
N VAL A 423 43.25 3.28 34.37
CA VAL A 423 43.78 4.63 34.52
C VAL A 423 45.23 4.63 34.06
N THR A 424 45.52 5.25 32.92
CA THR A 424 46.91 5.35 32.45
C THR A 424 47.71 6.33 33.30
N PRO A 425 49.06 6.24 33.33
CA PRO A 425 49.91 7.21 34.03
C PRO A 425 49.75 8.67 33.54
N ALA A 426 49.23 8.87 32.33
CA ALA A 426 48.92 10.17 31.75
C ALA A 426 47.49 10.67 32.06
N CYS A 427 46.70 9.90 32.81
CA CYS A 427 45.33 10.25 33.12
C CYS A 427 45.24 11.42 34.12
N ARG A 428 44.42 12.42 33.78
CA ARG A 428 44.20 13.61 34.62
C ARG A 428 43.55 13.29 35.97
N LEU A 429 42.95 12.10 36.11
CA LEU A 429 42.24 11.68 37.31
C LEU A 429 43.16 11.12 38.40
N VAL A 430 44.43 10.85 38.09
CA VAL A 430 45.41 10.35 39.07
C VAL A 430 45.61 11.38 40.18
N GLY A 431 45.53 10.94 41.45
CA GLY A 431 45.67 11.79 42.62
C GLY A 431 44.40 12.53 43.06
N GLN A 432 43.28 12.37 42.34
CA GLN A 432 41.98 12.92 42.75
C GLN A 432 41.19 11.89 43.56
N SER A 433 40.34 12.36 44.47
CA SER A 433 39.32 11.51 45.09
C SER A 433 38.22 11.18 44.07
N ILE A 434 37.49 10.09 44.30
CA ILE A 434 36.44 9.62 43.38
C ILE A 434 35.29 10.62 43.27
N GLU A 435 34.99 11.36 44.34
CA GLU A 435 34.03 12.46 44.29
C GLU A 435 34.58 13.65 43.49
N ALA A 436 35.84 14.06 43.69
CA ALA A 436 36.45 15.14 42.94
C ALA A 436 36.61 14.83 41.44
N ALA A 437 36.85 13.56 41.11
CA ALA A 437 36.94 13.04 39.75
C ALA A 437 35.58 12.93 39.05
N GLY A 438 34.46 13.15 39.76
CA GLY A 438 33.11 13.09 39.20
C GLY A 438 32.62 11.69 38.83
N LEU A 439 33.39 10.64 39.15
CA LEU A 439 33.11 9.24 38.73
C LEU A 439 31.87 8.64 39.42
N ARG A 440 31.34 9.30 40.46
CA ARG A 440 30.12 8.90 41.18
C ARG A 440 28.84 9.58 40.66
N ARG A 441 28.97 10.65 39.88
CA ARG A 441 27.84 11.46 39.37
C ARG A 441 27.61 11.26 37.86
N LEU A 442 28.09 10.13 37.32
CA LEU A 442 27.92 9.81 35.91
C LEU A 442 26.45 9.37 35.65
N PRO A 443 25.75 9.98 34.68
CA PRO A 443 24.36 9.62 34.39
C PRO A 443 24.31 8.20 33.81
N GLY A 444 23.75 7.24 34.57
CA GLY A 444 23.56 5.85 34.12
C GLY A 444 24.78 4.93 34.23
N LEU A 445 25.84 5.36 34.94
CA LEU A 445 27.03 4.56 35.25
C LEU A 445 27.37 4.68 36.73
N PHE A 446 27.71 3.54 37.35
CA PHE A 446 28.13 3.48 38.74
C PHE A 446 29.48 2.78 38.85
N LEU A 447 30.47 3.42 39.47
CA LEU A 447 31.74 2.79 39.84
C LEU A 447 31.48 1.82 41.00
N ILE A 448 31.69 0.54 40.78
CA ILE A 448 31.37 -0.52 41.75
C ILE A 448 32.60 -1.06 42.49
N GLU A 449 33.74 -1.15 41.80
CA GLU A 449 34.99 -1.65 42.36
C GLU A 449 36.20 -0.97 41.72
N ILE A 450 37.30 -0.91 42.48
CA ILE A 450 38.63 -0.59 41.99
C ILE A 450 39.50 -1.80 42.24
N ASP A 451 40.07 -2.40 41.20
CA ASP A 451 41.13 -3.37 41.32
C ASP A 451 42.49 -2.65 41.24
N ARG A 452 43.16 -2.60 42.40
CA ARG A 452 44.50 -2.02 42.55
C ARG A 452 45.50 -3.15 42.73
N ARG A 453 46.21 -3.48 41.65
CA ARG A 453 47.28 -4.50 41.64
C ARG A 453 46.83 -5.86 42.21
N GLY A 454 45.59 -6.27 41.93
CA GLY A 454 45.00 -7.53 42.40
C GLY A 454 44.26 -7.42 43.74
N SER A 455 44.26 -6.24 44.38
CA SER A 455 43.47 -5.96 45.57
C SER A 455 42.17 -5.25 45.18
N ILE A 456 41.03 -5.90 45.41
CA ILE A 456 39.70 -5.34 45.12
C ILE A 456 39.28 -4.41 46.26
N ILE A 457 38.97 -3.16 45.93
CA ILE A 457 38.44 -2.14 46.82
C ILE A 457 36.95 -1.99 46.49
N ALA A 458 36.09 -2.55 47.35
CA ALA A 458 34.64 -2.44 47.28
C ALA A 458 34.04 -2.51 48.71
N PRO A 459 33.04 -1.67 49.07
CA PRO A 459 32.50 -0.58 48.29
C PRO A 459 33.47 0.59 48.18
N VAL A 460 33.40 1.31 47.07
CA VAL A 460 34.31 2.40 46.75
C VAL A 460 33.90 3.68 47.50
N SER A 461 34.75 4.20 48.38
CA SER A 461 34.47 5.38 49.20
C SER A 461 34.67 6.69 48.41
N PRO A 462 33.92 7.77 48.67
CA PRO A 462 34.09 9.08 48.02
C PRO A 462 35.51 9.65 48.12
N ASP A 463 36.14 9.39 49.26
CA ASP A 463 37.48 9.89 49.62
C ASP A 463 38.61 9.00 49.07
N THR A 464 38.28 7.86 48.46
CA THR A 464 39.29 6.98 47.87
C THR A 464 39.99 7.71 46.73
N VAL A 465 41.32 7.79 46.80
CA VAL A 465 42.16 8.47 45.81
C VAL A 465 42.51 7.51 44.67
N ILE A 466 42.38 7.97 43.44
CA ILE A 466 42.68 7.22 42.21
C ILE A 466 44.20 7.18 41.99
N GLU A 467 44.75 5.98 41.79
CA GLU A 467 46.16 5.77 41.47
C GLU A 467 46.37 5.40 40.00
N ALA A 468 47.59 5.61 39.50
CA ALA A 468 47.97 5.16 38.16
C ALA A 468 47.96 3.63 38.09
N ASN A 469 47.42 3.10 36.99
CA ASN A 469 47.16 1.68 36.73
C ASN A 469 46.04 1.06 37.58
N ASP A 470 45.20 1.87 38.23
CA ASP A 470 43.95 1.38 38.80
C ASP A 470 43.03 0.86 37.68
N ARG A 471 42.38 -0.28 37.93
CA ARG A 471 41.35 -0.82 37.06
C ARG A 471 39.98 -0.53 37.68
N LEU A 472 39.29 0.43 37.10
CA LEU A 472 37.98 0.92 37.54
C LEU A 472 36.88 0.13 36.84
N VAL A 473 35.97 -0.45 37.61
CA VAL A 473 34.87 -1.25 37.06
C VAL A 473 33.56 -0.52 37.28
N PHE A 474 32.88 -0.23 36.17
CA PHE A 474 31.61 0.48 36.14
C PHE A 474 30.47 -0.46 35.78
N THR A 475 29.30 -0.31 36.40
CA THR A 475 28.03 -0.94 35.96
C THR A 475 27.13 0.12 35.33
N GLY A 476 26.56 -0.14 34.14
CA GLY A 476 25.66 0.79 33.46
C GLY A 476 25.26 0.40 32.04
N ILE A 477 24.59 1.30 31.30
CA ILE A 477 24.04 1.04 29.96
C ILE A 477 25.14 1.21 28.88
N VAL A 478 25.07 0.46 27.77
CA VAL A 478 26.11 0.47 26.69
C VAL A 478 26.38 1.87 26.12
N ASP A 479 25.34 2.70 25.97
CA ASP A 479 25.46 4.05 25.41
C ASP A 479 26.35 4.97 26.26
N THR A 480 26.37 4.76 27.58
CA THR A 480 27.16 5.56 28.53
C THR A 480 28.65 5.20 28.55
N ILE A 481 29.03 4.05 27.99
CA ILE A 481 30.43 3.61 27.86
C ILE A 481 31.24 4.55 26.95
N VAL A 482 30.58 5.13 25.95
CA VAL A 482 31.19 6.09 25.01
C VAL A 482 31.63 7.36 25.73
N ASP A 483 30.94 7.75 26.80
CA ASP A 483 31.28 8.95 27.58
C ASP A 483 32.52 8.73 28.46
N LEU A 484 32.75 7.52 28.96
CA LEU A 484 33.98 7.18 29.67
C LEU A 484 35.23 7.28 28.76
N LYS A 485 35.10 6.92 27.47
CA LYS A 485 36.19 7.05 26.49
C LYS A 485 36.57 8.49 26.15
N LYS A 486 35.72 9.46 26.48
CA LYS A 486 36.01 10.89 26.25
C LYS A 486 36.94 11.47 27.33
N ILE A 487 37.16 10.74 28.43
CA ILE A 487 38.04 11.16 29.52
C ILE A 487 39.50 10.83 29.11
N PRO A 488 40.38 11.84 28.93
CA PRO A 488 41.75 11.61 28.52
C PRO A 488 42.53 10.76 29.54
N GLY A 489 43.11 9.66 29.06
CA GLY A 489 43.90 8.71 29.85
C GLY A 489 43.10 7.63 30.58
N LEU A 490 41.77 7.58 30.42
CA LEU A 490 40.95 6.46 30.88
C LEU A 490 40.70 5.52 29.69
N GLU A 491 41.37 4.38 29.69
CA GLU A 491 41.38 3.46 28.55
C GLU A 491 40.69 2.13 28.88
N PRO A 492 40.00 1.48 27.93
CA PRO A 492 39.43 0.15 28.18
C PRO A 492 40.51 -0.85 28.57
N ALA A 493 40.23 -1.66 29.60
CA ALA A 493 41.15 -2.68 30.10
C ALA A 493 41.28 -3.86 29.10
N THR A 494 42.02 -3.65 28.01
CA THR A 494 42.35 -4.70 27.04
C THR A 494 43.84 -4.99 27.04
N GLU A 495 44.20 -6.25 27.27
CA GLU A 495 45.54 -6.75 26.92
C GLU A 495 45.60 -6.97 25.39
N SER A 496 46.76 -6.62 24.80
CA SER A 496 47.26 -6.90 23.43
C SER A 496 47.11 -5.82 22.33
N THR A 497 48.28 -5.27 21.99
CA THR A 497 48.83 -4.81 20.69
C THR A 497 47.97 -4.08 19.64
N ASP A 498 48.55 -2.97 19.15
CA ASP A 498 48.07 -1.97 18.18
C ASP A 498 47.52 -2.48 16.82
N LEU A 499 47.54 -3.80 16.55
CA LEU A 499 46.94 -4.39 15.35
C LEU A 499 45.45 -4.77 15.55
N ALA A 500 44.97 -4.86 16.79
CA ALA A 500 43.59 -5.27 17.12
C ALA A 500 42.55 -4.14 17.06
N ALA A 501 42.97 -2.86 17.04
CA ALA A 501 42.05 -1.71 17.01
C ALA A 501 41.23 -1.61 15.71
N LYS A 502 41.73 -2.17 14.59
CA LYS A 502 40.98 -2.29 13.32
C LYS A 502 40.06 -3.52 13.28
N GLU A 503 40.35 -4.58 14.04
CA GLU A 503 39.50 -5.77 14.15
C GLU A 503 38.40 -5.63 15.23
N GLN A 504 38.60 -4.80 16.25
CA GLN A 504 37.61 -4.57 17.32
C GLN A 504 36.33 -3.86 16.85
N ARG A 505 36.34 -3.17 15.70
CA ARG A 505 35.10 -2.69 15.06
C ARG A 505 34.23 -3.82 14.49
N ARG A 506 34.67 -5.09 14.52
CA ARG A 506 33.96 -6.25 13.91
C ARG A 506 33.45 -7.29 14.90
N ARG A 507 33.56 -7.07 16.21
CA ARG A 507 33.03 -8.00 17.23
C ARG A 507 31.56 -7.68 17.52
N ARG A 508 30.70 -8.70 17.47
CA ARG A 508 29.24 -8.59 17.65
C ARG A 508 28.83 -9.07 19.03
N LEU A 509 27.67 -8.63 19.51
CA LEU A 509 27.05 -9.17 20.72
C LEU A 509 25.98 -10.17 20.29
N CYS A 510 26.09 -11.39 20.79
CA CYS A 510 25.18 -12.49 20.52
C CYS A 510 24.62 -13.03 21.82
N GLU A 511 23.31 -13.25 21.86
CA GLU A 511 22.64 -13.95 22.95
C GLU A 511 22.47 -15.41 22.58
N VAL A 512 22.87 -16.32 23.47
CA VAL A 512 22.70 -17.76 23.29
C VAL A 512 22.06 -18.42 24.50
N VAL A 513 21.22 -19.42 24.25
CA VAL A 513 20.61 -20.23 25.33
C VAL A 513 21.25 -21.61 25.33
N VAL A 514 21.83 -22.02 26.46
CA VAL A 514 22.51 -23.32 26.61
C VAL A 514 21.50 -24.46 26.49
N SER A 515 21.77 -25.41 25.59
CA SER A 515 20.89 -26.57 25.41
C SER A 515 21.09 -27.65 26.47
N ARG A 516 20.10 -28.54 26.67
CA ARG A 516 20.25 -29.70 27.57
C ARG A 516 21.30 -30.70 27.08
N SER A 517 21.55 -30.73 25.77
CA SER A 517 22.55 -31.59 25.12
C SER A 517 23.95 -30.98 25.09
N SER A 518 24.11 -29.76 25.60
CA SER A 518 25.38 -29.04 25.53
C SER A 518 26.43 -29.69 26.45
N PRO A 519 27.68 -29.93 25.97
CA PRO A 519 28.77 -30.44 26.79
C PRO A 519 29.21 -29.47 27.89
N LEU A 520 28.69 -28.24 27.85
CA LEU A 520 28.98 -27.15 28.77
C LEU A 520 28.16 -27.26 30.08
N VAL A 521 27.09 -28.07 30.09
CA VAL A 521 26.23 -28.24 31.27
C VAL A 521 27.01 -28.93 32.39
N GLY A 522 27.02 -28.30 33.57
CA GLY A 522 27.71 -28.81 34.76
C GLY A 522 29.17 -28.35 34.92
N GLN A 523 29.75 -27.71 33.90
CA GLN A 523 31.09 -27.12 33.97
C GLN A 523 31.03 -25.64 34.40
N THR A 524 32.09 -25.17 35.05
CA THR A 524 32.27 -23.72 35.25
C THR A 524 32.70 -23.03 33.96
N VAL A 525 32.40 -21.74 33.82
CA VAL A 525 32.84 -20.96 32.64
C VAL A 525 34.36 -21.01 32.43
N ARG A 526 35.15 -21.07 33.53
CA ARG A 526 36.61 -21.21 33.46
C ARG A 526 37.05 -22.57 32.94
N GLU A 527 36.40 -23.66 33.37
CA GLU A 527 36.66 -25.02 32.91
C GLU A 527 36.27 -25.22 31.44
N ALA A 528 35.16 -24.60 31.02
CA ALA A 528 34.63 -24.67 29.67
C ALA A 528 35.49 -23.95 28.61
N GLN A 529 36.49 -23.15 29.03
CA GLN A 529 37.42 -22.43 28.15
C GLN A 529 36.77 -21.74 26.94
N PHE A 530 35.65 -21.04 27.15
CA PHE A 530 34.84 -20.45 26.06
C PHE A 530 35.62 -19.62 25.04
N ARG A 531 36.64 -18.88 25.49
CA ARG A 531 37.45 -18.01 24.63
C ARG A 531 38.28 -18.79 23.62
N SER A 532 38.85 -19.93 23.99
CA SER A 532 39.65 -20.77 23.08
C SER A 532 38.77 -21.69 22.25
N HIS A 533 37.68 -22.21 22.82
CA HIS A 533 36.82 -23.18 22.14
C HIS A 533 35.85 -22.55 21.14
N TYR A 534 35.22 -21.44 21.49
CA TYR A 534 34.16 -20.80 20.70
C TYR A 534 34.58 -19.44 20.09
N ASN A 535 35.81 -18.97 20.34
CA ASN A 535 36.26 -17.62 19.99
C ASN A 535 35.25 -16.53 20.44
N ALA A 536 34.72 -16.73 21.64
CA ALA A 536 33.64 -15.94 22.22
C ALA A 536 33.95 -15.61 23.68
N ALA A 537 33.57 -14.41 24.13
CA ALA A 537 33.71 -13.99 25.52
C ALA A 537 32.33 -13.80 26.15
N ILE A 538 32.05 -14.49 27.27
CA ILE A 538 30.80 -14.31 28.02
C ILE A 538 30.85 -12.98 28.77
N VAL A 539 29.87 -12.13 28.48
CA VAL A 539 29.66 -10.78 29.04
C VAL A 539 28.70 -10.84 30.22
N ALA A 540 27.66 -11.68 30.16
CA ALA A 540 26.70 -11.85 31.23
C ALA A 540 26.01 -13.23 31.17
N ILE A 541 25.53 -13.71 32.31
CA ILE A 541 24.75 -14.95 32.45
C ILE A 541 23.43 -14.64 33.16
N HIS A 542 22.32 -15.06 32.57
CA HIS A 542 20.99 -14.98 33.16
C HIS A 542 20.45 -16.38 33.41
N ARG A 543 19.83 -16.56 34.57
CA ARG A 543 19.12 -17.78 34.95
C ARG A 543 17.72 -17.42 35.41
N ASN A 544 16.70 -18.04 34.83
CA ASN A 544 15.28 -17.76 35.14
C ASN A 544 14.91 -16.27 35.07
N GLY A 545 15.51 -15.52 34.14
CA GLY A 545 15.26 -14.09 33.95
C GLY A 545 16.04 -13.15 34.89
N ALA A 546 16.79 -13.67 35.88
CA ALA A 546 17.62 -12.87 36.78
C ALA A 546 19.11 -12.99 36.43
N ARG A 547 19.85 -11.89 36.59
CA ARG A 547 21.31 -11.86 36.41
C ARG A 547 22.00 -12.52 37.60
N LEU A 548 22.95 -13.42 37.33
CA LEU A 548 23.80 -13.99 38.38
C LEU A 548 24.88 -12.97 38.77
N ALA A 549 24.93 -12.58 40.05
CA ALA A 549 25.88 -11.60 40.59
C ALA A 549 27.26 -12.20 40.94
N THR A 550 27.45 -13.50 40.72
CA THR A 550 28.70 -14.22 40.97
C THR A 550 29.74 -13.92 39.89
N LYS A 551 31.03 -14.00 40.23
CA LYS A 551 32.13 -13.91 39.26
C LYS A 551 31.89 -14.88 38.10
N ILE A 552 31.76 -14.36 36.88
CA ILE A 552 31.36 -15.11 35.68
C ILE A 552 32.17 -16.40 35.49
N GLY A 553 33.48 -16.36 35.76
CA GLY A 553 34.37 -17.51 35.63
C GLY A 553 34.06 -18.70 36.54
N ASP A 554 33.43 -18.47 37.69
CA ASP A 554 33.15 -19.50 38.71
C ASP A 554 31.69 -20.01 38.65
N VAL A 555 30.88 -19.47 37.71
CA VAL A 555 29.49 -19.90 37.51
C VAL A 555 29.46 -21.25 36.81
N LYS A 556 28.76 -22.23 37.41
CA LYS A 556 28.42 -23.50 36.76
C LYS A 556 27.22 -23.33 35.84
N LEU A 557 27.40 -23.69 34.57
CA LEU A 557 26.37 -23.56 33.55
C LEU A 557 25.30 -24.64 33.67
N GLU A 558 24.04 -24.23 33.57
CA GLU A 558 22.88 -25.09 33.56
C GLU A 558 22.14 -24.99 32.22
N ALA A 559 21.41 -26.05 31.86
CA ALA A 559 20.57 -26.02 30.68
C ALA A 559 19.47 -24.97 30.84
N GLY A 560 19.29 -24.11 29.83
CA GLY A 560 18.38 -22.98 29.89
C GLY A 560 19.00 -21.67 30.40
N ASP A 561 20.29 -21.67 30.79
CA ASP A 561 21.01 -20.42 31.03
C ASP A 561 21.13 -19.61 29.75
N THR A 562 20.93 -18.30 29.86
CA THR A 562 21.07 -17.36 28.76
C THR A 562 22.38 -16.60 28.89
N LEU A 563 23.30 -16.85 27.94
CA LEU A 563 24.62 -16.26 27.88
C LEU A 563 24.62 -15.12 26.89
N LEU A 564 25.04 -13.94 27.33
CA LEU A 564 25.36 -12.84 26.45
C LEU A 564 26.84 -12.90 26.13
N MET A 565 27.20 -13.00 24.86
CA MET A 565 28.57 -13.23 24.42
C MET A 565 29.02 -12.18 23.41
N GLN A 566 30.28 -11.78 23.49
CA GLN A 566 30.94 -11.04 22.44
C GLN A 566 31.63 -12.03 21.50
N THR A 567 31.25 -12.02 20.22
CA THR A 567 31.66 -13.04 19.23
C THR A 567 32.21 -12.40 17.95
N GLY A 568 32.91 -13.21 17.14
CA GLY A 568 33.28 -12.82 15.78
C GLY A 568 32.06 -12.70 14.84
N ALA A 569 32.23 -12.01 13.70
CA ALA A 569 31.15 -11.70 12.76
C ALA A 569 30.39 -12.92 12.17
N ASN A 570 31.01 -14.10 12.16
CA ASN A 570 30.44 -15.32 11.56
C ASN A 570 29.93 -16.33 12.61
N PHE A 571 29.98 -16.00 13.90
CA PHE A 571 29.65 -16.94 14.98
C PHE A 571 28.19 -17.40 14.92
N VAL A 572 27.26 -16.47 14.69
CA VAL A 572 25.83 -16.75 14.55
C VAL A 572 25.57 -17.73 13.41
N GLN A 573 26.14 -17.49 12.22
CA GLN A 573 25.96 -18.38 11.07
C GLN A 573 26.57 -19.78 11.29
N ALA A 574 27.70 -19.87 12.00
CA ALA A 574 28.37 -21.14 12.27
C ALA A 574 27.67 -21.98 13.35
N HIS A 575 27.01 -21.35 14.33
CA HIS A 575 26.47 -22.04 15.51
C HIS A 575 24.94 -21.99 15.62
N ARG A 576 24.22 -21.39 14.66
CA ARG A 576 22.74 -21.33 14.62
C ARG A 576 22.08 -22.71 14.61
N ASN A 577 22.75 -23.70 13.99
CA ASN A 577 22.25 -25.08 13.85
C ASN A 577 23.02 -26.08 14.72
N ASN A 578 23.86 -25.61 15.65
CA ASN A 578 24.62 -26.50 16.53
C ASN A 578 23.74 -26.96 17.70
N ALA A 579 23.78 -28.25 18.04
CA ALA A 579 23.00 -28.86 19.11
C ALA A 579 23.39 -28.35 20.52
N ASP A 580 24.48 -27.61 20.64
CA ASP A 580 24.96 -27.01 21.90
C ASP A 580 24.10 -25.82 22.39
N PHE A 581 23.31 -25.19 21.50
CA PHE A 581 22.52 -24.01 21.83
C PHE A 581 21.08 -24.10 21.29
N TYR A 582 20.09 -23.71 22.09
CA TYR A 582 18.67 -23.71 21.66
C TYR A 582 18.31 -22.50 20.79
N LEU A 583 18.98 -21.36 21.00
CA LEU A 583 18.74 -20.10 20.30
C LEU A 583 20.05 -19.32 20.23
N VAL A 584 20.34 -18.74 19.06
CA VAL A 584 21.50 -17.87 18.82
C VAL A 584 20.97 -16.63 18.08
N SER A 585 20.98 -15.47 18.73
CA SER A 585 20.41 -14.22 18.21
C SER A 585 21.43 -13.08 18.30
N ASP A 586 21.65 -12.36 17.18
CA ASP A 586 22.41 -11.11 17.17
C ASP A 586 21.62 -10.03 17.94
N VAL A 587 22.30 -9.20 18.73
CA VAL A 587 21.68 -8.04 19.37
C VAL A 587 21.45 -6.96 18.32
N GLU A 588 20.19 -6.52 18.16
CA GLU A 588 19.83 -5.47 17.20
C GLU A 588 20.67 -4.19 17.43
N GLY A 589 21.31 -3.69 16.35
CA GLY A 589 22.14 -2.47 16.40
C GLY A 589 23.66 -2.68 16.46
N SER A 590 24.17 -3.93 16.46
CA SER A 590 25.62 -4.19 16.55
C SER A 590 26.40 -4.06 15.22
N GLN A 591 25.76 -3.62 14.12
CA GLN A 591 26.46 -3.36 12.87
C GLN A 591 27.04 -1.94 12.89
N PRO A 592 28.37 -1.75 12.71
CA PRO A 592 28.92 -0.41 12.56
C PRO A 592 28.42 0.17 11.23
N LEU A 593 27.43 1.06 11.30
CA LEU A 593 26.97 1.86 10.16
C LEU A 593 28.18 2.54 9.50
N GLN A 594 28.30 2.43 8.18
CA GLN A 594 29.42 3.00 7.42
C GLN A 594 29.24 4.52 7.29
N HIS A 595 29.53 5.24 8.36
CA HIS A 595 29.43 6.71 8.46
C HIS A 595 30.33 7.48 7.47
N GLU A 596 31.17 6.81 6.68
CA GLU A 596 32.10 7.48 5.75
C GLU A 596 31.46 7.87 4.41
N ARG A 597 30.28 7.32 4.05
CA ARG A 597 29.66 7.51 2.72
C ARG A 597 28.32 8.25 2.71
N TRP A 598 27.91 8.84 3.83
CA TRP A 598 26.62 9.54 3.96
C TRP A 598 26.40 10.64 2.89
N TRP A 599 27.46 11.37 2.53
CA TRP A 599 27.39 12.43 1.52
C TRP A 599 27.22 11.88 0.10
N VAL A 600 27.77 10.70 -0.20
CA VAL A 600 27.60 10.02 -1.51
C VAL A 600 26.15 9.57 -1.66
N ALA A 601 25.59 8.95 -0.61
CA ALA A 601 24.19 8.56 -0.61
C ALA A 601 23.26 9.76 -0.76
N LEU A 602 23.56 10.88 -0.08
CA LEU A 602 22.79 12.12 -0.23
C LEU A 602 22.89 12.72 -1.64
N ALA A 603 24.06 12.67 -2.27
CA ALA A 603 24.25 13.13 -3.64
C ALA A 603 23.46 12.29 -4.65
N ILE A 604 23.48 10.95 -4.51
CA ILE A 604 22.68 10.05 -5.36
C ILE A 604 21.18 10.31 -5.15
N PHE A 605 20.75 10.51 -3.91
CA PHE A 605 19.37 10.85 -3.60
C PHE A 605 18.96 12.21 -4.20
N GLY A 606 19.80 13.23 -4.07
CA GLY A 606 19.57 14.54 -4.70
C GLY A 606 19.49 14.47 -6.23
N MET A 607 20.32 13.63 -6.86
CA MET A 607 20.24 13.34 -8.29
C MET A 607 18.91 12.68 -8.66
N LEU A 608 18.45 11.69 -7.88
CA LEU A 608 17.14 11.08 -8.08
C LEU A 608 16.02 12.11 -8.01
N LEU A 609 16.02 12.97 -6.98
CA LEU A 609 15.02 14.04 -6.84
C LEU A 609 15.04 15.01 -8.02
N ALA A 610 16.22 15.38 -8.52
CA ALA A 610 16.34 16.23 -9.70
C ALA A 610 15.77 15.56 -10.96
N ILE A 611 16.02 14.25 -11.15
CA ILE A 611 15.43 13.49 -12.26
C ILE A 611 13.91 13.42 -12.13
N MET A 612 13.37 13.23 -10.93
CA MET A 612 11.92 13.17 -10.74
C MET A 612 11.22 14.52 -10.87
N PHE A 613 11.94 15.62 -10.60
CA PHE A 613 11.39 16.97 -10.70
C PHE A 613 11.47 17.54 -12.13
N PHE A 614 12.61 17.35 -12.81
CA PHE A 614 12.84 17.90 -14.16
C PHE A 614 12.65 16.89 -15.29
N GLY A 615 12.71 15.59 -14.99
CA GLY A 615 12.62 14.52 -15.98
C GLY A 615 11.18 14.26 -16.44
N ARG A 616 11.06 13.65 -17.61
CA ARG A 616 9.79 13.11 -18.10
C ARG A 616 9.37 11.90 -17.25
N SER A 617 8.05 11.68 -17.15
CA SER A 617 7.39 10.50 -16.57
C SER A 617 8.18 9.19 -16.80
N ASP A 618 8.50 8.90 -18.05
CA ASP A 618 9.08 7.63 -18.48
C ASP A 618 10.53 7.44 -17.97
N THR A 619 11.21 8.56 -17.66
CA THR A 619 12.59 8.54 -17.16
C THR A 619 12.67 8.36 -15.64
N ALA A 620 11.57 8.59 -14.91
CA ALA A 620 11.55 8.55 -13.45
C ALA A 620 11.80 7.13 -12.90
N MET A 621 11.14 6.12 -13.49
CA MET A 621 11.36 4.72 -13.10
C MET A 621 12.82 4.29 -13.33
N LEU A 622 13.37 4.56 -14.52
CA LEU A 622 14.75 4.24 -14.85
C LEU A 622 15.73 4.99 -13.93
N GLY A 623 15.48 6.27 -13.65
CA GLY A 623 16.25 7.07 -12.71
C GLY A 623 16.30 6.45 -11.31
N ALA A 624 15.19 5.93 -10.81
CA ALA A 624 15.13 5.25 -9.51
C ALA A 624 15.98 3.97 -9.48
N PHE A 625 15.95 3.14 -10.53
CA PHE A 625 16.80 1.95 -10.61
C PHE A 625 18.28 2.28 -10.76
N ILE A 626 18.61 3.32 -11.54
CA ILE A 626 19.98 3.81 -11.66
C ILE A 626 20.48 4.29 -10.29
N ALA A 627 19.66 5.04 -9.54
CA ALA A 627 20.00 5.48 -8.19
C ALA A 627 20.23 4.29 -7.24
N GLY A 628 19.34 3.30 -7.24
CA GLY A 628 19.50 2.07 -6.46
C GLY A 628 20.77 1.29 -6.83
N GLY A 629 21.06 1.15 -8.13
CA GLY A 629 22.28 0.53 -8.62
C GLY A 629 23.55 1.29 -8.23
N LEU A 630 23.53 2.63 -8.33
CA LEU A 630 24.62 3.49 -7.89
C LEU A 630 24.87 3.36 -6.38
N MET A 631 23.83 3.25 -5.56
CA MET A 631 23.99 3.00 -4.11
C MET A 631 24.73 1.69 -3.82
N ILE A 632 24.53 0.65 -4.64
CA ILE A 632 25.27 -0.63 -4.51
C ILE A 632 26.70 -0.50 -5.04
N VAL A 633 26.89 0.10 -6.24
CA VAL A 633 28.20 0.24 -6.88
C VAL A 633 29.14 1.13 -6.06
N THR A 634 28.62 2.23 -5.51
CA THR A 634 29.36 3.13 -4.61
C THR A 634 29.56 2.53 -3.20
N ARG A 635 29.04 1.32 -2.95
CA ARG A 635 29.10 0.62 -1.67
C ARG A 635 28.46 1.43 -0.53
N CYS A 636 27.41 2.20 -0.82
CA CYS A 636 26.56 2.77 0.23
C CYS A 636 25.76 1.68 0.96
N MET A 637 25.41 0.60 0.25
CA MET A 637 24.87 -0.63 0.81
C MET A 637 25.43 -1.85 0.07
N SER A 638 25.30 -3.06 0.66
CA SER A 638 25.58 -4.29 -0.05
C SER A 638 24.39 -4.73 -0.93
N ALA A 639 24.65 -5.57 -1.94
CA ALA A 639 23.58 -6.17 -2.74
C ALA A 639 22.65 -7.07 -1.91
N ALA A 640 23.13 -7.62 -0.78
CA ALA A 640 22.29 -8.39 0.13
C ALA A 640 21.32 -7.48 0.88
N ASP A 641 21.79 -6.32 1.37
CA ASP A 641 20.96 -5.33 2.06
C ASP A 641 19.89 -4.78 1.11
N GLY A 642 20.26 -4.48 -0.14
CA GLY A 642 19.31 -4.04 -1.17
C GLY A 642 18.21 -5.06 -1.46
N ARG A 643 18.52 -6.37 -1.45
CA ARG A 643 17.50 -7.44 -1.60
C ARG A 643 16.61 -7.58 -0.37
N GLN A 644 17.18 -7.46 0.83
CA GLN A 644 16.44 -7.53 2.09
C GLN A 644 15.56 -6.29 2.31
N ALA A 645 15.94 -5.15 1.72
CA ALA A 645 15.17 -3.91 1.79
C ALA A 645 13.85 -3.96 1.02
N MET A 646 13.71 -4.86 0.04
CA MET A 646 12.49 -4.98 -0.73
C MET A 646 11.39 -5.66 0.09
N ASP A 647 10.32 -4.92 0.37
CA ASP A 647 9.12 -5.47 1.00
C ASP A 647 8.28 -6.22 -0.05
N TRP A 648 8.54 -7.52 -0.18
CA TRP A 648 7.82 -8.38 -1.12
C TRP A 648 6.32 -8.48 -0.80
N GLN A 649 5.91 -8.34 0.45
CA GLN A 649 4.49 -8.38 0.80
C GLN A 649 3.78 -7.15 0.23
N VAL A 650 4.36 -5.96 0.40
CA VAL A 650 3.81 -4.73 -0.18
C VAL A 650 3.82 -4.79 -1.70
N LEU A 651 4.92 -5.24 -2.32
CA LEU A 651 5.02 -5.32 -3.79
C LEU A 651 4.01 -6.30 -4.39
N ILE A 652 3.84 -7.49 -3.81
CA ILE A 652 2.86 -8.48 -4.28
C ILE A 652 1.44 -7.96 -4.08
N ALA A 653 1.14 -7.35 -2.94
CA ALA A 653 -0.18 -6.77 -2.68
C ALA A 653 -0.51 -5.66 -3.68
N ILE A 654 0.43 -4.75 -3.99
CA ILE A 654 0.26 -3.72 -5.02
C ILE A 654 -0.01 -4.41 -6.37
N GLY A 655 0.87 -5.29 -6.84
CA GLY A 655 0.73 -5.94 -8.15
C GLY A 655 -0.60 -6.69 -8.31
N ALA A 656 -1.01 -7.44 -7.29
CA ALA A 656 -2.27 -8.18 -7.32
C ALA A 656 -3.51 -7.28 -7.19
N SER A 657 -3.41 -6.14 -6.47
CA SER A 657 -4.53 -5.18 -6.37
C SER A 657 -4.91 -4.57 -7.72
N PHE A 658 -3.95 -4.40 -8.64
CA PHE A 658 -4.23 -3.95 -10.01
C PHE A 658 -5.09 -4.96 -10.78
N GLY A 659 -4.78 -6.26 -10.66
CA GLY A 659 -5.55 -7.33 -11.28
C GLY A 659 -6.97 -7.44 -10.72
N LEU A 660 -7.14 -7.23 -9.40
CA LEU A 660 -8.47 -7.17 -8.78
C LEU A 660 -9.26 -5.94 -9.25
N GLY A 661 -8.60 -4.79 -9.41
CA GLY A 661 -9.20 -3.60 -10.02
C GLY A 661 -9.67 -3.86 -11.46
N ALA A 662 -8.85 -4.52 -12.28
CA ALA A 662 -9.22 -4.92 -13.63
C ALA A 662 -10.43 -5.88 -13.64
N ALA A 663 -10.52 -6.79 -12.66
CA ALA A 663 -11.69 -7.65 -12.51
C ALA A 663 -12.96 -6.86 -12.17
N LEU A 664 -12.87 -5.88 -11.26
CA LEU A 664 -14.01 -5.02 -10.91
C LEU A 664 -14.53 -4.23 -12.12
N GLU A 665 -13.63 -3.79 -12.99
CA GLU A 665 -13.99 -3.09 -14.21
C GLU A 665 -14.60 -4.03 -15.26
N LYS A 666 -13.87 -5.10 -15.63
CA LYS A 666 -14.30 -6.03 -16.69
C LYS A 666 -15.58 -6.79 -16.35
N SER A 667 -15.81 -7.04 -15.06
CA SER A 667 -17.05 -7.67 -14.60
C SER A 667 -18.25 -6.72 -14.57
N GLY A 668 -18.06 -5.40 -14.73
CA GLY A 668 -19.12 -4.39 -14.60
C GLY A 668 -19.48 -4.02 -13.16
N ALA A 669 -18.81 -4.62 -12.16
CA ALA A 669 -19.06 -4.34 -10.75
C ALA A 669 -18.76 -2.89 -10.38
N ALA A 670 -17.69 -2.32 -10.94
CA ALA A 670 -17.33 -0.91 -10.75
C ALA A 670 -18.45 0.02 -11.21
N LEU A 671 -18.97 -0.19 -12.43
CA LEU A 671 -20.05 0.60 -13.00
C LEU A 671 -21.33 0.46 -12.17
N PHE A 672 -21.72 -0.77 -11.81
CA PHE A 672 -22.93 -1.01 -11.01
C PHE A 672 -22.91 -0.27 -9.68
N LEU A 673 -21.82 -0.38 -8.91
CA LEU A 673 -21.70 0.25 -7.60
C LEU A 673 -21.60 1.79 -7.73
N SER A 674 -20.84 2.30 -8.69
CA SER A 674 -20.75 3.75 -8.94
C SER A 674 -22.08 4.35 -9.36
N THR A 675 -22.87 3.67 -10.21
CA THR A 675 -24.20 4.16 -10.60
C THR A 675 -25.14 4.24 -9.40
N LYS A 676 -25.10 3.28 -8.48
CA LYS A 676 -25.91 3.34 -7.24
C LYS A 676 -25.46 4.49 -6.33
N LEU A 677 -24.16 4.69 -6.19
CA LEU A 677 -23.61 5.79 -5.40
C LEU A 677 -24.00 7.15 -6.00
N VAL A 678 -23.76 7.33 -7.29
CA VAL A 678 -24.05 8.58 -8.02
C VAL A 678 -25.56 8.86 -8.05
N ALA A 679 -26.42 7.85 -8.18
CA ALA A 679 -27.87 8.06 -8.11
C ALA A 679 -28.32 8.71 -6.78
N VAL A 680 -27.63 8.42 -5.68
CA VAL A 680 -27.92 9.01 -4.36
C VAL A 680 -27.29 10.39 -4.21
N THR A 681 -26.10 10.61 -4.77
CA THR A 681 -25.33 11.85 -4.55
C THR A 681 -25.56 12.94 -5.60
N GLN A 682 -25.91 12.57 -6.85
CA GLN A 682 -26.11 13.51 -7.96
C GLN A 682 -27.12 14.62 -7.66
N PRO A 683 -28.26 14.38 -6.97
CA PRO A 683 -29.20 15.45 -6.61
C PRO A 683 -28.60 16.53 -5.69
N LEU A 684 -27.55 16.19 -4.95
CA LEU A 684 -26.86 17.08 -4.01
C LEU A 684 -25.64 17.79 -4.64
N GLY A 685 -25.33 17.48 -5.90
CA GLY A 685 -24.23 18.07 -6.66
C GLY A 685 -22.89 17.31 -6.57
N PRO A 686 -21.87 17.73 -7.35
CA PRO A 686 -20.60 17.00 -7.50
C PRO A 686 -19.77 16.95 -6.21
N TYR A 687 -19.90 17.94 -5.33
CA TYR A 687 -19.30 17.94 -4.00
C TYR A 687 -19.77 16.74 -3.15
N ALA A 688 -21.05 16.36 -3.24
CA ALA A 688 -21.59 15.24 -2.50
C ALA A 688 -21.04 13.90 -3.02
N THR A 689 -20.90 13.76 -4.34
CA THR A 689 -20.27 12.58 -4.95
C THR A 689 -18.81 12.46 -4.51
N LEU A 690 -18.06 13.56 -4.54
CA LEU A 690 -16.67 13.59 -4.08
C LEU A 690 -16.56 13.20 -2.59
N ALA A 691 -17.43 13.77 -1.75
CA ALA A 691 -17.48 13.47 -0.33
C ALA A 691 -17.79 11.99 -0.06
N ALA A 692 -18.73 11.40 -0.79
CA ALA A 692 -19.07 10.00 -0.65
C ALA A 692 -17.93 9.07 -1.07
N ILE A 693 -17.26 9.35 -2.19
CA ILE A 693 -16.12 8.54 -2.67
C ILE A 693 -14.95 8.63 -1.70
N TYR A 694 -14.63 9.84 -1.22
CA TYR A 694 -13.62 10.01 -0.19
C TYR A 694 -13.98 9.21 1.06
N PHE A 695 -15.21 9.33 1.54
CA PHE A 695 -15.65 8.66 2.77
C PHE A 695 -15.57 7.13 2.63
N VAL A 696 -16.06 6.57 1.53
CA VAL A 696 -15.97 5.12 1.26
C VAL A 696 -14.50 4.69 1.20
N THR A 697 -13.65 5.44 0.52
CA THR A 697 -12.21 5.15 0.43
C THR A 697 -11.55 5.21 1.81
N MET A 698 -11.87 6.21 2.62
CA MET A 698 -11.38 6.35 3.99
C MET A 698 -11.81 5.16 4.87
N VAL A 699 -13.07 4.73 4.79
CA VAL A 699 -13.55 3.55 5.54
C VAL A 699 -12.82 2.30 5.08
N MET A 700 -12.62 2.10 3.77
CA MET A 700 -11.84 0.98 3.26
C MET A 700 -10.41 1.03 3.80
N ASN A 701 -9.79 2.21 3.79
CA ASN A 701 -8.43 2.42 4.24
C ASN A 701 -8.20 2.08 5.72
N GLU A 702 -9.20 2.29 6.58
CA GLU A 702 -9.10 1.92 8.00
C GLU A 702 -9.20 0.40 8.25
N LEU A 703 -9.73 -0.35 7.28
CA LEU A 703 -9.97 -1.79 7.37
C LEU A 703 -8.89 -2.62 6.66
N ILE A 704 -8.25 -2.07 5.64
CA ILE A 704 -7.31 -2.78 4.78
C ILE A 704 -6.01 -1.99 4.59
N THR A 705 -5.10 -2.47 3.74
CA THR A 705 -3.87 -1.73 3.44
C THR A 705 -4.14 -0.52 2.54
N ASN A 706 -3.44 0.59 2.81
CA ASN A 706 -3.53 1.83 2.02
C ASN A 706 -3.50 1.63 0.51
N ASN A 707 -2.53 0.83 0.03
CA ASN A 707 -2.36 0.56 -1.39
C ASN A 707 -3.54 -0.24 -1.96
N GLY A 708 -4.08 -1.20 -1.19
CA GLY A 708 -5.26 -1.94 -1.58
C GLY A 708 -6.51 -1.06 -1.65
N ALA A 709 -6.69 -0.15 -0.69
CA ALA A 709 -7.80 0.80 -0.68
C ALA A 709 -7.78 1.72 -1.89
N ALA A 710 -6.62 2.29 -2.23
CA ALA A 710 -6.44 3.12 -3.42
C ALA A 710 -6.78 2.36 -4.71
N ALA A 711 -6.21 1.16 -4.88
CA ALA A 711 -6.39 0.36 -6.10
C ALA A 711 -7.85 -0.08 -6.29
N LEU A 712 -8.55 -0.41 -5.20
CA LEU A 712 -9.96 -0.76 -5.24
C LEU A 712 -10.84 0.47 -5.51
N ALA A 713 -10.57 1.61 -4.87
CA ALA A 713 -11.35 2.82 -5.00
C ALA A 713 -11.21 3.49 -6.38
N PHE A 714 -10.07 3.32 -7.05
CA PHE A 714 -9.74 4.03 -8.29
C PHE A 714 -10.75 3.81 -9.43
N PRO A 715 -11.11 2.57 -9.83
CA PRO A 715 -12.09 2.37 -10.89
C PRO A 715 -13.46 2.99 -10.57
N PHE A 716 -13.87 2.98 -9.29
CA PHE A 716 -15.14 3.59 -8.89
C PHE A 716 -15.13 5.11 -9.08
N CYS A 717 -14.00 5.77 -8.80
CA CYS A 717 -13.88 7.21 -8.89
C CYS A 717 -13.87 7.69 -10.35
N ILE A 718 -13.21 6.96 -11.25
CA ILE A 718 -13.25 7.23 -12.70
C ILE A 718 -14.68 7.10 -13.21
N ARG A 719 -15.37 6.00 -12.88
CA ARG A 719 -16.76 5.79 -13.30
C ARG A 719 -17.71 6.83 -12.73
N ALA A 720 -17.50 7.25 -11.49
CA ALA A 720 -18.33 8.29 -10.90
C ALA A 720 -18.14 9.64 -11.60
N ALA A 721 -16.91 10.02 -11.95
CA ALA A 721 -16.62 11.24 -12.70
C ALA A 721 -17.29 11.23 -14.08
N GLU A 722 -17.20 10.10 -14.80
CA GLU A 722 -17.86 9.90 -16.09
C GLU A 722 -19.38 10.05 -15.98
N LEU A 723 -20.00 9.45 -14.95
CA LEU A 723 -21.45 9.51 -14.73
C LEU A 723 -21.93 10.91 -14.34
N THR A 724 -21.12 11.68 -13.62
CA THR A 724 -21.45 13.08 -13.27
C THR A 724 -21.06 14.07 -14.38
N GLY A 725 -20.34 13.62 -15.42
CA GLY A 725 -19.82 14.48 -16.48
C GLY A 725 -18.74 15.47 -16.01
N CYS A 726 -18.02 15.12 -14.94
CA CYS A 726 -16.96 15.93 -14.34
C CYS A 726 -15.57 15.41 -14.73
N ASP A 727 -14.54 16.24 -14.57
CA ASP A 727 -13.15 15.82 -14.69
C ASP A 727 -12.82 14.75 -13.61
N SER A 728 -12.06 13.73 -14.00
CA SER A 728 -11.69 12.61 -13.12
C SER A 728 -10.61 12.98 -12.10
N ARG A 729 -9.79 14.01 -12.36
CA ARG A 729 -8.65 14.40 -11.52
C ARG A 729 -9.03 14.77 -10.08
N PRO A 730 -10.09 15.56 -9.78
CA PRO A 730 -10.50 15.80 -8.39
C PRO A 730 -10.87 14.52 -7.64
N PHE A 731 -11.58 13.59 -8.28
CA PHE A 731 -11.95 12.32 -7.66
C PHE A 731 -10.74 11.41 -7.41
N VAL A 732 -9.79 11.38 -8.35
CA VAL A 732 -8.53 10.64 -8.21
C VAL A 732 -7.70 11.21 -7.06
N MET A 733 -7.58 12.53 -6.94
CA MET A 733 -6.87 13.18 -5.83
C MET A 733 -7.55 12.91 -4.48
N ALA A 734 -8.88 12.85 -4.45
CA ALA A 734 -9.63 12.46 -3.26
C ALA A 734 -9.34 11.02 -2.84
N VAL A 735 -9.28 10.08 -3.80
CA VAL A 735 -8.90 8.69 -3.53
C VAL A 735 -7.47 8.60 -3.01
N ALA A 736 -6.50 9.32 -3.62
CA ALA A 736 -5.11 9.31 -3.18
C ALA A 736 -4.93 9.77 -1.73
N LEU A 737 -5.60 10.87 -1.35
CA LEU A 737 -5.53 11.40 0.01
C LEU A 737 -6.31 10.53 1.01
N ALA A 738 -7.53 10.09 0.66
CA ALA A 738 -8.34 9.23 1.54
C ALA A 738 -7.68 7.88 1.81
N ALA A 739 -7.05 7.28 0.79
CA ALA A 739 -6.31 6.04 0.92
C ALA A 739 -4.96 6.20 1.64
N SER A 740 -4.51 7.44 1.88
CA SER A 740 -3.30 7.70 2.67
C SER A 740 -3.61 8.08 4.12
N PHE A 741 -4.74 8.75 4.38
CA PHE A 741 -5.15 9.20 5.70
C PHE A 741 -5.92 8.12 6.47
N ALA A 742 -5.21 7.08 6.90
CA ALA A 742 -5.68 6.15 7.92
C ALA A 742 -5.09 6.56 9.27
N PHE A 743 -5.94 7.01 10.20
CA PHE A 743 -5.52 7.45 11.54
C PHE A 743 -6.31 6.76 12.66
N ALA A 744 -7.48 6.18 12.37
CA ALA A 744 -8.39 5.65 13.38
C ALA A 744 -8.08 4.21 13.80
N SER A 745 -7.37 3.44 12.97
CA SER A 745 -7.03 2.04 13.20
C SER A 745 -5.52 1.82 13.25
N PRO A 746 -4.99 1.08 14.24
CA PRO A 746 -3.58 0.72 14.26
C PRO A 746 -3.18 -0.22 13.11
N VAL A 747 -4.14 -0.94 12.52
CA VAL A 747 -3.90 -1.90 11.42
C VAL A 747 -3.86 -1.19 10.06
N GLY A 748 -4.49 -0.01 9.94
CA GLY A 748 -4.57 0.73 8.66
C GLY A 748 -3.21 1.15 8.10
N TYR A 749 -2.20 1.34 8.95
CA TYR A 749 -0.85 1.71 8.52
C TYR A 749 0.24 0.91 9.25
N GLN A 750 1.24 0.41 8.51
CA GLN A 750 2.38 -0.32 9.09
C GLN A 750 3.13 0.49 10.17
N THR A 751 3.24 1.81 9.98
CA THR A 751 3.87 2.72 10.93
C THR A 751 3.11 2.80 12.26
N HIS A 752 1.79 2.63 12.24
CA HIS A 752 0.97 2.58 13.45
C HIS A 752 1.29 1.34 14.27
N MET A 753 1.41 0.18 13.63
CA MET A 753 1.83 -1.06 14.29
C MET A 753 3.23 -0.94 14.92
N MET A 754 4.17 -0.26 14.25
CA MET A 754 5.51 -0.03 14.79
C MET A 754 5.50 0.79 16.08
N VAL A 755 4.61 1.79 16.18
CA VAL A 755 4.50 2.63 17.38
C VAL A 755 3.54 2.07 18.43
N PHE A 756 2.66 1.14 18.06
CA PHE A 756 1.63 0.56 18.92
C PHE A 756 2.23 -0.06 20.18
N GLY A 757 3.23 -0.94 19.99
CA GLY A 757 3.94 -1.62 21.09
C GLY A 757 4.80 -0.68 21.94
N PRO A 758 5.80 0.03 21.37
CA PRO A 758 6.68 0.93 22.10
C PRO A 758 5.97 2.09 22.80
N GLY A 759 4.84 2.55 22.26
CA GLY A 759 4.01 3.57 22.90
C GLY A 759 3.01 3.02 23.91
N GLY A 760 2.91 1.69 24.03
CA GLY A 760 1.99 1.01 24.91
C GLY A 760 0.54 1.39 24.63
N TYR A 761 0.14 1.56 23.36
CA TYR A 761 -1.21 2.02 23.00
C TYR A 761 -2.23 0.89 23.06
N ARG A 762 -3.51 1.26 23.17
CA ARG A 762 -4.67 0.39 22.93
C ARG A 762 -5.35 0.81 21.64
N PHE A 763 -6.11 -0.10 21.02
CA PHE A 763 -6.88 0.19 19.82
C PHE A 763 -7.74 1.46 19.96
N MET A 764 -8.43 1.61 21.10
CA MET A 764 -9.26 2.79 21.38
C MET A 764 -8.49 4.11 21.46
N ASP A 765 -7.18 4.09 21.68
CA ASP A 765 -6.38 5.32 21.68
C ASP A 765 -6.26 5.88 20.24
N PHE A 766 -6.10 5.00 19.24
CA PHE A 766 -6.11 5.38 17.82
C PHE A 766 -7.47 5.89 17.40
N VAL A 767 -8.55 5.21 17.77
CA VAL A 767 -9.92 5.67 17.43
C VAL A 767 -10.19 7.07 18.01
N LYS A 768 -9.83 7.30 19.28
CA LYS A 768 -10.07 8.59 19.96
C LYS A 768 -9.32 9.75 19.31
N VAL A 769 -8.08 9.54 18.90
CA VAL A 769 -7.23 10.61 18.33
C VAL A 769 -7.43 10.72 16.82
N GLY A 770 -7.60 9.61 16.14
CA GLY A 770 -7.65 9.49 14.68
C GLY A 770 -8.99 9.82 14.05
N VAL A 771 -10.12 9.37 14.61
CA VAL A 771 -11.44 9.65 14.01
C VAL A 771 -11.73 11.15 13.89
N PRO A 772 -11.48 12.00 14.91
CA PRO A 772 -11.68 13.44 14.76
C PRO A 772 -10.78 14.05 13.69
N LEU A 773 -9.53 13.56 13.57
CA LEU A 773 -8.60 14.02 12.54
C LEU A 773 -9.06 13.61 11.14
N ASN A 774 -9.49 12.36 10.95
CA ASN A 774 -10.05 11.86 9.68
C ASN A 774 -11.24 12.70 9.22
N LEU A 775 -12.19 12.98 10.12
CA LEU A 775 -13.36 13.78 9.78
C LEU A 775 -12.99 15.22 9.43
N LEU A 776 -12.02 15.81 10.16
CA LEU A 776 -11.51 17.14 9.88
C LEU A 776 -10.85 17.21 8.49
N LEU A 777 -10.02 16.22 8.16
CA LEU A 777 -9.34 16.14 6.87
C LEU A 777 -10.32 15.80 5.74
N TRP A 778 -11.34 14.98 5.99
CA TRP A 778 -12.39 14.70 5.02
C TRP A 778 -13.11 15.98 4.60
N VAL A 779 -13.60 16.76 5.57
CA VAL A 779 -14.24 18.06 5.28
C VAL A 779 -13.28 19.01 4.56
N THR A 780 -12.02 19.05 5.00
CA THR A 780 -10.99 19.89 4.37
C THR A 780 -10.77 19.50 2.91
N CYS A 781 -10.57 18.21 2.62
CA CYS A 781 -10.34 17.71 1.27
C CYS A 781 -11.55 17.95 0.36
N VAL A 782 -12.77 17.73 0.85
CA VAL A 782 -13.99 17.96 0.06
C VAL A 782 -14.14 19.43 -0.36
N LEU A 783 -13.69 20.37 0.48
CA LEU A 783 -13.71 21.79 0.15
C LEU A 783 -12.54 22.21 -0.73
N LEU A 784 -11.34 21.69 -0.46
CA LEU A 784 -10.10 22.17 -1.02
C LEU A 784 -9.76 21.53 -2.38
N ILE A 785 -10.11 20.26 -2.59
CA ILE A 785 -9.83 19.55 -3.85
C ILE A 785 -10.50 20.24 -5.04
N PRO A 786 -11.81 20.57 -5.02
CA PRO A 786 -12.46 21.25 -6.15
C PRO A 786 -11.93 22.66 -6.43
N MET A 787 -11.33 23.32 -5.43
CA MET A 787 -10.70 24.64 -5.60
C MET A 787 -9.37 24.55 -6.35
N ILE A 788 -8.66 23.43 -6.21
CA ILE A 788 -7.37 23.19 -6.89
C ILE A 788 -7.58 22.50 -8.24
N TRP A 789 -8.46 21.51 -8.27
CA TRP A 789 -8.85 20.75 -9.46
C TRP A 789 -10.37 20.89 -9.66
N PRO A 790 -10.82 21.84 -10.49
CA PRO A 790 -12.23 22.06 -10.78
C PRO A 790 -12.91 20.81 -11.38
N PHE A 791 -14.21 20.68 -11.12
CA PHE A 791 -15.07 19.63 -11.69
C PHE A 791 -15.27 19.75 -13.18
#